data_AF-A0A1T3NSA9-F1
#
_entry.id   AF-A0A1T3NSA9-F1
#
_cell.length_a   1.000
_cell.length_b   1.000
_cell.length_c   1.000
_cell.angle_alpha   90.00
_cell.angle_beta   90.00
_cell.angle_gamma   90.00
#
_symmetry.space_group_name_H-M   'P 1'
#
loop_
_entity.id
_entity.type
_entity.pdbx_description
1 polymer ?
#
loop_
_entity_poly.entity_id
_entity_poly.type
_entity_poly.pdbx_seq_one_letter_code
_entity_poly.pdbx_strand_id
1 'polypeptide(L)'
;MRGLILDDELGHPEALTGLEQVGGYLCGTWDPPAGSDGPPVVGDGSWTALIGRMGAVALRAAAASTRDEHREALLGLLEVWAGTPLADPTVRLRTGGARAEAGAVRGEAGATIATGRPYGDRCVVLQARFGEADPPEFGEPTGWVEVERGWGDREQLRRLVALVRERGPMAWDPGAAGRLSKQTGVSRAGAALLLIGDAGGMRFTEPLDRDQCRLLGLKPAETEAGYDELGWTGNFDRLDLLARVLPEDPAELWEPAGPTVLADRIGAAWRTRYGRSDPAPEASLAVVAELAPVDWAISAADVCSAFLSPQTHPLAGRDHDTWLTEAVDGVRCSGEDENHLRFKRFLVVMAGTLPVVYAELPAGDPVRAGLPATVAALRARLDHPRLLLPADHTPYLHRDLDRLRGAFGKRPYAGPVPLTAASFDDGLTVATIEEPTERSSRTAARVHFRPAHYGDDERSALLREVVPEPSAVRHAVDVLRGDWCTRVLERVADDTLPVGGYESNPALSAPETVTRVEQALGVSADAAALYLQLLALPRPADRRVRRWNGWNIARHRQAAAALVAAGVVITGKRPHAGRELFLPCVWAKAHKPQWPMETWKADLLGIPLHGRKHIWGDLTWRLTLPELFAHAWDLVERGDGPGWTRD
;
A
#
# COMPACT_ATOMS: atom_id res chain seq x y z
N MET A 1 18.68 -10.85 -2.24
CA MET A 1 17.81 -10.33 -1.15
C MET A 1 16.36 -10.77 -1.33
N ARG A 2 16.19 -12.07 -1.54
CA ARG A 2 14.97 -12.81 -1.24
C ARG A 2 15.27 -13.55 0.08
N GLY A 3 14.29 -13.75 0.95
CA GLY A 3 14.36 -14.84 1.94
C GLY A 3 14.69 -14.55 3.41
N LEU A 4 14.81 -13.30 3.87
CA LEU A 4 15.57 -13.03 5.09
C LEU A 4 15.02 -13.53 6.44
N ILE A 5 13.75 -13.91 6.54
CA ILE A 5 13.20 -14.51 7.78
C ILE A 5 12.63 -15.91 7.52
N LEU A 6 12.39 -16.31 6.27
CA LEU A 6 11.55 -17.47 5.96
C LEU A 6 11.76 -18.10 4.57
N ASP A 7 12.85 -17.84 3.83
CA ASP A 7 13.21 -18.89 2.88
C ASP A 7 13.71 -20.06 3.75
N ASP A 8 13.04 -21.22 3.62
CA ASP A 8 13.43 -22.51 4.21
C ASP A 8 14.94 -22.77 4.11
N GLU A 9 15.62 -22.10 3.16
CA GLU A 9 17.07 -22.09 2.96
C GLU A 9 17.90 -21.84 4.22
N LEU A 10 17.60 -20.87 5.10
CA LEU A 10 18.47 -20.58 6.28
C LEU A 10 18.24 -21.52 7.47
N GLY A 11 17.06 -22.13 7.56
CA GLY A 11 16.73 -23.15 8.55
C GLY A 11 17.12 -24.57 8.11
N HIS A 12 17.48 -24.75 6.84
CA HIS A 12 17.93 -26.04 6.32
C HIS A 12 19.26 -26.47 6.95
N PRO A 13 19.46 -27.79 7.15
CA PRO A 13 20.69 -28.33 7.75
C PRO A 13 21.98 -27.82 7.08
N GLU A 14 21.95 -27.62 5.76
CA GLU A 14 23.11 -27.14 4.99
C GLU A 14 23.49 -25.69 5.33
N ALA A 15 22.51 -24.79 5.48
CA ALA A 15 22.78 -23.40 5.84
C ALA A 15 23.18 -23.26 7.31
N LEU A 16 22.55 -24.04 8.20
CA LEU A 16 22.95 -24.11 9.61
C LEU A 16 24.40 -24.58 9.74
N THR A 17 24.79 -25.65 9.03
CA THR A 17 26.18 -26.14 8.98
C THR A 17 27.11 -25.07 8.42
N GLY A 18 26.70 -24.34 7.38
CA GLY A 18 27.47 -23.24 6.82
C GLY A 18 27.70 -22.09 7.82
N LEU A 19 26.67 -21.72 8.60
CA LEU A 19 26.78 -20.70 9.66
C LEU A 19 27.68 -21.16 10.81
N GLU A 20 27.63 -22.43 11.19
CA GLU A 20 28.55 -23.02 12.16
C GLU A 20 30.01 -22.92 11.66
N GLN A 21 30.25 -23.24 10.39
CA GLN A 21 31.57 -23.13 9.76
C GLN A 21 32.04 -21.67 9.64
N VAL A 22 31.14 -20.74 9.34
CA VAL A 22 31.43 -19.30 9.41
C VAL A 22 31.86 -18.91 10.82
N GLY A 23 31.07 -19.27 11.85
CA GLY A 23 31.40 -18.98 13.24
C GLY A 23 32.73 -19.60 13.67
N GLY A 24 32.96 -20.86 13.29
CA GLY A 24 34.20 -21.57 13.57
C GLY A 24 35.41 -20.95 12.86
N TYR A 25 35.25 -20.51 11.60
CA TYR A 25 36.28 -19.78 10.89
C TYR A 25 36.63 -18.48 11.62
N LEU A 26 35.62 -17.67 11.97
CA LEU A 26 35.81 -16.40 12.67
C LEU A 26 36.52 -16.59 14.02
N CYS A 27 36.18 -17.64 14.79
CA CYS A 27 36.83 -17.99 16.05
C CYS A 27 38.19 -18.69 15.92
N GLY A 28 38.59 -19.12 14.72
CA GLY A 28 39.77 -19.96 14.52
C GLY A 28 39.62 -21.40 15.04
N THR A 29 38.38 -21.88 15.26
CA THR A 29 38.09 -23.27 15.65
C THR A 29 37.78 -24.17 14.46
N TRP A 30 37.71 -23.61 13.25
CA TRP A 30 37.53 -24.32 11.99
C TRP A 30 38.40 -23.72 10.88
N ASP A 31 38.91 -24.59 10.01
CA ASP A 31 39.73 -24.26 8.86
C ASP A 31 39.10 -24.74 7.56
N PRO A 32 39.21 -23.97 6.47
CA PRO A 32 38.67 -24.37 5.19
C PRO A 32 39.43 -25.57 4.61
N PRO A 33 38.74 -26.45 3.84
CA PRO A 33 39.38 -27.56 3.16
C PRO A 33 40.39 -27.06 2.12
N ALA A 34 41.37 -27.91 1.79
CA ALA A 34 42.41 -27.57 0.81
C ALA A 34 41.81 -27.10 -0.53
N GLY A 35 42.19 -25.90 -0.97
CA GLY A 35 41.68 -25.26 -2.18
C GLY A 35 40.52 -24.27 -1.98
N SER A 36 40.10 -24.02 -0.73
CA SER A 36 39.17 -22.94 -0.37
C SER A 36 39.87 -21.92 0.53
N ASP A 37 39.67 -20.64 0.25
CA ASP A 37 40.29 -19.54 1.01
C ASP A 37 39.47 -19.13 2.24
N GLY A 38 38.25 -19.67 2.42
CA GLY A 38 37.32 -19.26 3.46
C GLY A 38 36.16 -20.22 3.73
N PRO A 39 35.25 -19.84 4.66
CA PRO A 39 34.04 -20.60 4.95
C PRO A 39 33.11 -20.65 3.72
N PRO A 40 32.17 -21.62 3.66
CA PRO A 40 31.23 -21.69 2.55
C PRO A 40 30.34 -20.45 2.50
N VAL A 41 29.91 -20.09 1.28
CA VAL A 41 28.87 -19.08 1.09
C VAL A 41 27.53 -19.68 1.53
N VAL A 42 26.90 -19.06 2.51
CA VAL A 42 25.58 -19.47 3.03
C VAL A 42 24.48 -18.74 2.25
N GLY A 43 23.67 -19.50 1.51
CA GLY A 43 22.56 -18.97 0.70
C GLY A 43 23.02 -17.89 -0.30
N ASP A 44 22.26 -16.80 -0.39
CA ASP A 44 22.62 -15.60 -1.19
C ASP A 44 23.40 -14.54 -0.38
N GLY A 45 23.84 -14.87 0.85
CA GLY A 45 24.51 -13.96 1.78
C GLY A 45 23.57 -13.02 2.55
N SER A 46 22.25 -13.18 2.38
CA SER A 46 21.27 -12.31 3.03
C SER A 46 21.27 -12.42 4.55
N TRP A 47 21.66 -13.55 5.15
CA TRP A 47 21.79 -13.78 6.59
C TRP A 47 22.54 -12.66 7.33
N THR A 48 23.45 -11.95 6.65
CA THR A 48 24.17 -10.79 7.21
C THR A 48 23.26 -9.66 7.68
N ALA A 49 22.06 -9.52 7.13
CA ALA A 49 21.09 -8.55 7.60
C ALA A 49 20.56 -8.88 9.02
N LEU A 50 20.67 -10.14 9.47
CA LEU A 50 20.24 -10.56 10.81
C LEU A 50 21.25 -10.20 11.91
N ILE A 51 22.48 -9.82 11.54
CA ILE A 51 23.51 -9.41 12.52
C ILE A 51 23.01 -8.16 13.25
N GLY A 52 22.94 -8.25 14.59
CA GLY A 52 22.37 -7.21 15.44
C GLY A 52 20.83 -7.14 15.43
N ARG A 53 20.13 -8.06 14.76
CA ARG A 53 18.67 -8.05 14.57
C ARG A 53 17.99 -9.37 14.92
N MET A 54 18.68 -10.26 15.64
CA MET A 54 18.17 -11.58 16.02
C MET A 54 16.91 -11.54 16.89
N GLY A 55 16.62 -10.41 17.56
CA GLY A 55 15.36 -10.18 18.26
C GLY A 55 14.12 -10.42 17.38
N ALA A 56 14.17 -10.10 16.08
CA ALA A 56 13.07 -10.35 15.16
C ALA A 56 12.81 -11.84 14.93
N VAL A 57 13.89 -12.62 14.75
CA VAL A 57 13.85 -14.08 14.57
C VAL A 57 13.38 -14.77 15.85
N ALA A 58 13.90 -14.34 17.00
CA ALA A 58 13.51 -14.83 18.30
C ALA A 58 12.04 -14.58 18.63
N LEU A 59 11.52 -13.39 18.31
CA LEU A 59 10.10 -13.07 18.44
C LEU A 59 9.25 -14.00 17.60
N ARG A 60 9.64 -14.23 16.34
CA ARG A 60 8.91 -15.13 15.44
C ARG A 60 8.94 -16.58 15.95
N ALA A 61 10.07 -17.06 16.46
CA ALA A 61 10.17 -18.40 17.06
C ALA A 61 9.24 -18.56 18.29
N ALA A 62 9.15 -17.54 19.14
CA ALA A 62 8.30 -17.58 20.33
C ALA A 62 6.80 -17.42 20.04
N ALA A 63 6.41 -16.88 18.87
CA ALA A 63 5.03 -16.53 18.56
C ALA A 63 4.08 -17.75 18.46
N ALA A 64 2.87 -17.58 18.98
CA ALA A 64 1.80 -18.60 18.97
C ALA A 64 1.36 -19.03 17.56
N SER A 65 1.45 -18.13 16.57
CA SER A 65 1.02 -18.40 15.20
C SER A 65 2.07 -19.13 14.35
N THR A 66 3.31 -19.27 14.82
CA THR A 66 4.37 -19.96 14.08
C THR A 66 4.09 -21.47 14.07
N ARG A 67 4.09 -22.10 12.88
CA ARG A 67 3.91 -23.56 12.76
C ARG A 67 5.06 -24.31 13.43
N ASP A 68 4.81 -25.51 13.94
CA ASP A 68 5.82 -26.29 14.68
C ASP A 68 7.09 -26.56 13.87
N GLU A 69 6.94 -26.94 12.59
CA GLU A 69 8.06 -27.16 11.67
C GLU A 69 8.92 -25.90 11.49
N HIS A 70 8.28 -24.75 11.24
CA HIS A 70 8.97 -23.47 11.10
C HIS A 70 9.59 -23.03 12.43
N ARG A 71 8.92 -23.30 13.55
CA ARG A 71 9.43 -22.96 14.88
C ARG A 71 10.74 -23.70 15.15
N GLU A 72 10.78 -25.01 14.92
CA GLU A 72 12.02 -25.78 15.11
C GLU A 72 13.15 -25.31 14.20
N ALA A 73 12.86 -24.96 12.94
CA ALA A 73 13.86 -24.38 12.04
C ALA A 73 14.43 -23.05 12.57
N LEU A 74 13.56 -22.16 13.07
CA LEU A 74 13.99 -20.89 13.68
C LEU A 74 14.78 -21.14 14.97
N LEU A 75 14.35 -22.06 15.83
CA LEU A 75 15.07 -22.42 17.05
C LEU A 75 16.47 -22.98 16.74
N GLY A 76 16.59 -23.85 15.74
CA GLY A 76 17.89 -24.35 15.28
C GLY A 76 18.81 -23.24 14.81
N LEU A 77 18.27 -22.27 14.06
CA LEU A 77 19.02 -21.07 13.67
C LEU A 77 19.50 -20.26 14.89
N LEU A 78 18.64 -20.04 15.89
CA LEU A 78 19.02 -19.31 17.11
C LEU A 78 20.13 -20.04 17.89
N GLU A 79 20.09 -21.38 17.95
CA GLU A 79 21.09 -22.20 18.63
C GLU A 79 22.47 -22.11 17.96
N VAL A 80 22.49 -22.28 16.64
CA VAL A 80 23.71 -22.13 15.84
C VAL A 80 24.26 -20.71 16.00
N TRP A 81 23.40 -19.70 15.87
CA TRP A 81 23.79 -18.30 16.00
C TRP A 81 24.43 -17.99 17.36
N ALA A 82 23.84 -18.50 18.45
CA ALA A 82 24.37 -18.35 19.80
C ALA A 82 25.76 -18.99 19.98
N GLY A 83 26.11 -19.97 19.15
CA GLY A 83 27.43 -20.61 19.11
C GLY A 83 28.52 -19.76 18.43
N THR A 84 28.14 -18.74 17.66
CA THR A 84 29.08 -17.95 16.84
C THR A 84 29.56 -16.65 17.54
N PRO A 85 30.64 -16.02 17.07
CA PRO A 85 31.03 -14.65 17.44
C PRO A 85 29.97 -13.59 17.18
N LEU A 86 28.99 -13.89 16.32
CA LEU A 86 27.94 -12.94 15.94
C LEU A 86 27.00 -12.63 17.10
N ALA A 87 26.94 -13.51 18.11
CA ALA A 87 26.18 -13.34 19.34
C ALA A 87 27.05 -12.90 20.54
N ASP A 88 28.35 -12.67 20.34
CA ASP A 88 29.30 -12.33 21.40
C ASP A 88 29.36 -10.81 21.60
N PRO A 89 28.96 -10.28 22.77
CA PRO A 89 29.00 -8.86 23.06
C PRO A 89 30.43 -8.30 23.25
N THR A 90 31.48 -9.07 23.07
CA THR A 90 32.85 -8.55 23.08
C THR A 90 33.41 -8.32 21.67
N VAL A 91 32.76 -8.88 20.65
CA VAL A 91 33.22 -8.83 19.25
C VAL A 91 32.65 -7.62 18.53
N ARG A 92 33.51 -6.82 17.90
CA ARG A 92 33.05 -5.70 17.05
C ARG A 92 32.87 -6.20 15.63
N LEU A 93 31.73 -5.88 15.03
CA LEU A 93 31.32 -6.37 13.71
C LEU A 93 31.05 -5.18 12.80
N ARG A 94 31.56 -5.23 11.58
CA ARG A 94 31.22 -4.26 10.53
C ARG A 94 31.01 -4.96 9.19
N THR A 95 30.15 -4.38 8.36
CA THR A 95 29.85 -4.87 7.01
C THR A 95 30.21 -3.83 5.96
N GLY A 96 30.59 -4.26 4.77
CA GLY A 96 31.03 -3.37 3.70
C GLY A 96 31.05 -4.07 2.35
N GLY A 97 31.55 -3.38 1.32
CA GLY A 97 31.87 -3.98 0.04
C GLY A 97 33.38 -4.13 -0.14
N ALA A 98 33.84 -5.14 -0.87
CA ALA A 98 35.23 -5.25 -1.27
C ALA A 98 35.36 -5.63 -2.75
N ARG A 99 36.49 -5.28 -3.36
CA ARG A 99 36.91 -5.80 -4.65
C ARG A 99 38.06 -6.78 -4.48
N ALA A 100 37.82 -8.07 -4.70
CA ALA A 100 38.85 -9.10 -4.47
C ALA A 100 38.56 -10.42 -5.18
N GLU A 101 39.64 -11.15 -5.49
CA GLU A 101 39.58 -12.58 -5.86
C GLU A 101 39.54 -13.50 -4.62
N ALA A 102 40.07 -13.03 -3.48
CA ALA A 102 40.08 -13.78 -2.22
C ALA A 102 38.71 -13.76 -1.53
N GLY A 103 38.33 -14.88 -0.91
CA GLY A 103 37.04 -15.06 -0.22
C GLY A 103 37.06 -14.85 1.30
N ALA A 104 38.22 -14.95 1.95
CA ALA A 104 38.38 -14.69 3.38
C ALA A 104 39.85 -14.48 3.77
N VAL A 105 40.07 -13.82 4.91
CA VAL A 105 41.37 -13.70 5.57
C VAL A 105 41.18 -13.68 7.09
N ARG A 106 42.08 -14.34 7.82
CA ARG A 106 42.06 -14.41 9.29
C ARG A 106 43.44 -14.18 9.87
N GLY A 107 43.50 -13.49 11.01
CA GLY A 107 44.68 -13.25 11.81
C GLY A 107 44.34 -13.18 13.30
N GLU A 108 45.32 -12.88 14.15
CA GLU A 108 45.14 -12.88 15.61
C GLU A 108 44.15 -11.81 16.10
N ALA A 109 44.03 -10.69 15.38
CA ALA A 109 43.11 -9.59 15.70
C ALA A 109 41.68 -9.81 15.16
N GLY A 110 41.44 -10.85 14.36
CA GLY A 110 40.13 -11.17 13.79
C GLY A 110 40.15 -11.65 12.35
N ALA A 111 39.01 -11.53 11.68
CA ALA A 111 38.80 -12.08 10.34
C ALA A 111 37.90 -11.19 9.49
N THR A 112 38.17 -11.18 8.19
CA THR A 112 37.28 -10.62 7.17
C THR A 112 36.86 -11.75 6.23
N ILE A 113 35.57 -11.89 5.96
CA ILE A 113 35.00 -12.92 5.07
C ILE A 113 34.08 -12.30 4.02
N ALA A 114 34.03 -12.86 2.82
CA ALA A 114 32.98 -12.60 1.86
C ALA A 114 31.71 -13.37 2.28
N THR A 115 30.56 -12.70 2.25
CA THR A 115 29.31 -13.25 2.81
C THR A 115 28.35 -13.79 1.76
N GLY A 116 28.54 -13.40 0.50
CA GLY A 116 27.77 -13.82 -0.66
C GLY A 116 28.66 -14.11 -1.86
N ARG A 117 28.11 -14.70 -2.92
CA ARG A 117 28.85 -14.92 -4.17
C ARG A 117 29.23 -13.56 -4.78
N PRO A 118 30.48 -13.38 -5.25
CA PRO A 118 30.89 -12.14 -5.88
C PRO A 118 30.12 -11.89 -7.18
N TYR A 119 29.77 -10.63 -7.44
CA TYR A 119 29.24 -10.17 -8.71
C TYR A 119 30.38 -9.49 -9.49
N GLY A 120 31.02 -10.25 -10.38
CA GLY A 120 32.29 -9.83 -10.97
C GLY A 120 33.40 -9.84 -9.93
N ASP A 121 34.09 -8.71 -9.76
CA ASP A 121 35.14 -8.52 -8.75
C ASP A 121 34.61 -8.05 -7.39
N ARG A 122 33.29 -7.78 -7.25
CA ARG A 122 32.70 -7.18 -6.05
C ARG A 122 32.03 -8.22 -5.16
N CYS A 123 32.27 -8.14 -3.86
CA CYS A 123 31.55 -8.92 -2.85
C CYS A 123 31.12 -8.06 -1.65
N VAL A 124 30.10 -8.53 -0.93
CA VAL A 124 29.77 -8.02 0.41
C VAL A 124 30.66 -8.75 1.40
N VAL A 125 31.23 -7.99 2.34
CA VAL A 125 32.15 -8.51 3.35
C VAL A 125 31.65 -8.27 4.76
N LEU A 126 31.96 -9.21 5.64
CA LEU A 126 31.80 -9.10 7.09
C LEU A 126 33.18 -9.15 7.72
N GLN A 127 33.45 -8.20 8.62
CA GLN A 127 34.65 -8.21 9.43
C GLN A 127 34.28 -8.38 10.90
N ALA A 128 34.97 -9.32 11.56
CA ALA A 128 34.92 -9.53 12.99
C ALA A 128 36.27 -9.14 13.62
N ARG A 129 36.22 -8.27 14.63
CA ARG A 129 37.38 -7.80 15.37
C ARG A 129 37.35 -8.33 16.80
N PHE A 130 38.46 -8.95 17.22
CA PHE A 130 38.71 -9.38 18.59
C PHE A 130 39.71 -8.43 19.26
N GLY A 131 39.24 -7.59 20.18
CA GLY A 131 40.06 -6.58 20.84
C GLY A 131 40.20 -5.27 20.05
N GLU A 132 41.30 -4.54 20.28
CA GLU A 132 41.49 -3.19 19.76
C GLU A 132 42.28 -3.13 18.45
N ALA A 133 43.08 -4.15 18.13
CA ALA A 133 43.86 -4.21 16.90
C ALA A 133 42.95 -4.42 15.67
N ASP A 134 43.33 -3.84 14.53
CA ASP A 134 42.60 -4.03 13.28
C ASP A 134 42.81 -5.46 12.75
N PRO A 135 41.72 -6.17 12.39
CA PRO A 135 41.82 -7.48 11.77
C PRO A 135 42.31 -7.35 10.32
N PRO A 136 42.86 -8.43 9.74
CA PRO A 136 43.30 -8.40 8.35
C PRO A 136 42.13 -8.18 7.39
N GLU A 137 42.41 -7.50 6.28
CA GLU A 137 41.48 -7.18 5.21
C GLU A 137 41.97 -7.76 3.89
N PHE A 138 41.05 -8.02 2.96
CA PHE A 138 41.38 -8.41 1.60
C PHE A 138 40.71 -7.45 0.61
N GLY A 139 41.37 -7.24 -0.52
CA GLY A 139 40.87 -6.37 -1.58
C GLY A 139 40.92 -4.88 -1.27
N GLU A 140 40.15 -4.11 -2.04
CA GLU A 140 39.89 -2.69 -1.78
C GLU A 140 38.53 -2.55 -1.07
N PRO A 141 38.49 -2.54 0.28
CA PRO A 141 37.24 -2.39 1.01
C PRO A 141 36.68 -0.97 0.89
N THR A 142 35.36 -0.87 0.80
CA THR A 142 34.62 0.37 0.61
C THR A 142 33.33 0.36 1.44
N GLY A 143 32.94 1.52 1.96
CA GLY A 143 31.63 1.70 2.60
C GLY A 143 31.41 0.87 3.86
N TRP A 144 32.41 0.76 4.74
CA TRP A 144 32.25 0.09 6.03
C TRP A 144 31.16 0.75 6.88
N VAL A 145 30.27 -0.08 7.42
CA VAL A 145 29.23 0.29 8.38
C VAL A 145 29.39 -0.61 9.60
N GLU A 146 29.60 0.01 10.77
CA GLU A 146 29.58 -0.70 12.04
C GLU A 146 28.18 -1.27 12.29
N VAL A 147 28.12 -2.54 12.70
CA VAL A 147 26.85 -3.19 12.99
C VAL A 147 26.36 -2.73 14.36
N GLU A 148 25.23 -2.06 14.39
CA GLU A 148 24.54 -1.78 15.64
C GLU A 148 24.07 -3.08 16.30
N ARG A 149 24.29 -3.16 17.61
CA ARG A 149 23.88 -4.33 18.38
C ARG A 149 22.42 -4.26 18.77
N GLY A 150 21.71 -5.37 18.57
CA GLY A 150 20.36 -5.55 19.08
C GLY A 150 20.30 -6.54 20.22
N TRP A 151 19.08 -6.96 20.54
CA TRP A 151 18.82 -8.09 21.42
C TRP A 151 19.30 -9.39 20.76
N GLY A 152 19.76 -10.34 21.57
CA GLY A 152 20.12 -11.69 21.12
C GLY A 152 21.59 -12.03 21.32
N ASP A 153 22.14 -11.72 22.49
CA ASP A 153 23.42 -12.31 22.90
C ASP A 153 23.30 -13.83 23.13
N ARG A 154 24.45 -14.49 23.29
CA ARG A 154 24.53 -15.94 23.49
C ARG A 154 23.64 -16.45 24.64
N GLU A 155 23.55 -15.73 25.75
CA GLU A 155 22.78 -16.16 26.91
C GLU A 155 21.29 -15.99 26.68
N GLN A 156 20.88 -14.84 26.14
CA GLN A 156 19.50 -14.53 25.76
C GLN A 156 18.95 -15.53 24.73
N LEU A 157 19.70 -15.82 23.68
CA LEU A 157 19.30 -16.76 22.63
C LEU A 157 19.10 -18.17 23.19
N ARG A 158 20.08 -18.68 23.94
CA ARG A 158 19.98 -20.02 24.56
C ARG A 158 18.82 -20.09 25.55
N ARG A 159 18.63 -19.03 26.35
CA ARG A 159 17.55 -18.95 27.32
C ARG A 159 16.18 -18.98 26.64
N LEU A 160 15.98 -18.20 25.58
CA LEU A 160 14.74 -18.21 24.80
C LEU A 160 14.48 -19.58 24.17
N VAL A 161 15.48 -20.21 23.54
CA VAL A 161 15.32 -21.53 22.94
C VAL A 161 14.88 -22.57 23.98
N ALA A 162 15.53 -22.59 25.15
CA ALA A 162 15.16 -23.49 26.24
C ALA A 162 13.70 -23.26 26.68
N LEU A 163 13.30 -22.00 26.87
CA LEU A 163 11.94 -21.64 27.28
C LEU A 163 10.88 -22.08 26.27
N VAL A 164 11.11 -21.86 24.97
CA VAL A 164 10.17 -22.27 23.92
C VAL A 164 10.02 -23.79 23.88
N ARG A 165 11.10 -24.55 24.03
CA ARG A 165 11.04 -26.03 24.07
C ARG A 165 10.39 -26.56 25.34
N GLU A 166 10.63 -25.91 26.49
CA GLU A 166 10.06 -26.32 27.78
C GLU A 166 8.57 -25.97 27.92
N ARG A 167 8.17 -24.78 27.45
CA ARG A 167 6.85 -24.19 27.74
C ARG A 167 5.95 -24.07 26.51
N GLY A 168 6.48 -24.33 25.31
CA GLY A 168 5.81 -24.03 24.05
C GLY A 168 5.83 -22.53 23.71
N PRO A 169 5.09 -22.12 22.68
CA PRO A 169 5.03 -20.72 22.27
C PRO A 169 4.43 -19.81 23.37
N MET A 170 4.77 -18.52 23.33
CA MET A 170 4.16 -17.52 24.21
C MET A 170 2.66 -17.40 23.94
N ALA A 171 1.88 -17.04 24.96
CA ALA A 171 0.43 -16.91 24.85
C ALA A 171 0.04 -15.74 23.92
N TRP A 172 -1.00 -15.93 23.12
CA TRP A 172 -1.62 -14.86 22.33
C TRP A 172 -2.63 -14.07 23.15
N ASP A 173 -2.52 -12.74 23.13
CA ASP A 173 -3.48 -11.82 23.74
C ASP A 173 -4.01 -10.81 22.70
N PRO A 174 -5.30 -10.91 22.28
CA PRO A 174 -5.92 -9.92 21.41
C PRO A 174 -5.91 -8.49 21.98
N GLY A 175 -5.89 -8.34 23.32
CA GLY A 175 -5.81 -7.05 24.00
C GLY A 175 -4.50 -6.31 23.73
N ALA A 176 -3.39 -7.06 23.63
CA ALA A 176 -2.08 -6.52 23.27
C ALA A 176 -2.09 -5.91 21.86
N ALA A 177 -2.74 -6.56 20.89
CA ALA A 177 -2.86 -6.04 19.52
C ALA A 177 -3.68 -4.73 19.48
N GLY A 178 -4.80 -4.69 20.20
CA GLY A 178 -5.60 -3.47 20.33
C GLY A 178 -4.85 -2.33 21.02
N ARG A 179 -4.00 -2.64 22.00
CA ARG A 179 -3.13 -1.66 22.66
C ARG A 179 -2.05 -1.12 21.72
N LEU A 180 -1.36 -2.01 20.99
CA LEU A 180 -0.34 -1.62 20.02
C LEU A 180 -0.92 -0.75 18.90
N SER A 181 -2.10 -1.10 18.38
CA SER A 181 -2.81 -0.30 17.38
C SER A 181 -3.06 1.14 17.86
N LYS A 182 -3.60 1.32 19.08
CA LYS A 182 -3.83 2.66 19.68
C LYS A 182 -2.54 3.46 19.87
N GLN A 183 -1.42 2.79 20.09
CA GLN A 183 -0.13 3.39 20.37
C GLN A 183 0.65 3.85 19.15
N THR A 184 0.33 3.29 17.99
CA THR A 184 1.10 3.43 16.75
C THR A 184 0.28 4.07 15.64
N GLY A 185 -1.03 3.84 15.65
CA GLY A 185 -1.95 4.20 14.59
C GLY A 185 -2.10 3.11 13.51
N VAL A 186 -1.36 2.00 13.60
CA VAL A 186 -1.54 0.89 12.66
C VAL A 186 -2.88 0.17 12.91
N SER A 187 -3.44 -0.45 11.88
CA SER A 187 -4.67 -1.23 12.01
C SER A 187 -4.52 -2.37 13.04
N ARG A 188 -5.63 -2.91 13.53
CA ARG A 188 -5.59 -4.09 14.42
C ARG A 188 -4.89 -5.28 13.75
N ALA A 189 -5.05 -5.45 12.44
CA ALA A 189 -4.39 -6.52 11.69
C ALA A 189 -2.87 -6.29 11.60
N GLY A 190 -2.43 -5.08 11.24
CA GLY A 190 -1.01 -4.70 11.24
C GLY A 190 -0.38 -4.84 12.62
N ALA A 191 -1.07 -4.41 13.68
CA ALA A 191 -0.60 -4.57 15.06
C ALA A 191 -0.45 -6.05 15.46
N ALA A 192 -1.41 -6.90 15.07
CA ALA A 192 -1.33 -8.32 15.34
C ALA A 192 -0.13 -8.98 14.62
N LEU A 193 0.11 -8.60 13.37
CA LEU A 193 1.26 -9.06 12.56
C LEU A 193 2.60 -8.63 13.17
N LEU A 194 2.70 -7.39 13.65
CA LEU A 194 3.89 -6.89 14.36
C LEU A 194 4.17 -7.69 15.65
N LEU A 195 3.14 -8.01 16.43
CA LEU A 195 3.28 -8.74 17.70
C LEU A 195 3.78 -10.18 17.55
N ILE A 196 3.58 -10.79 16.39
CA ILE A 196 4.05 -12.15 16.09
C ILE A 196 5.36 -12.17 15.28
N GLY A 197 5.97 -11.00 15.06
CA GLY A 197 7.19 -10.86 14.26
C GLY A 197 6.98 -11.15 12.77
N ASP A 198 5.74 -11.02 12.27
CA ASP A 198 5.34 -11.31 10.89
C ASP A 198 4.93 -10.03 10.17
N ALA A 199 5.80 -9.03 10.19
CA ALA A 199 5.50 -7.65 9.78
C ALA A 199 5.39 -7.44 8.25
N GLY A 200 5.04 -8.48 7.49
CA GLY A 200 5.07 -8.48 6.02
C GLY A 200 6.48 -8.34 5.44
N GLY A 201 6.63 -8.51 4.13
CA GLY A 201 7.90 -8.26 3.45
C GLY A 201 8.33 -9.27 2.41
N MET A 202 7.60 -10.38 2.26
CA MET A 202 7.82 -11.29 1.15
C MET A 202 6.50 -11.78 0.58
N ARG A 203 6.18 -11.36 -0.65
CA ARG A 203 5.14 -12.02 -1.47
C ARG A 203 5.48 -13.49 -1.80
N PHE A 204 6.61 -13.99 -1.29
CA PHE A 204 7.13 -15.34 -1.47
C PHE A 204 6.98 -16.21 -0.21
N THR A 205 6.62 -15.64 0.95
CA THR A 205 6.23 -16.44 2.11
C THR A 205 4.77 -16.82 2.01
N GLU A 206 4.44 -18.06 2.39
CA GLU A 206 3.05 -18.48 2.49
C GLU A 206 2.32 -17.57 3.48
N PRO A 207 1.22 -16.89 3.05
CA PRO A 207 0.38 -16.14 3.96
C PRO A 207 -0.12 -17.02 5.09
N LEU A 208 -0.46 -16.41 6.24
CA LEU A 208 -1.08 -17.15 7.34
C LEU A 208 -2.29 -17.95 6.84
N ASP A 209 -2.32 -19.23 7.20
CA ASP A 209 -3.44 -20.10 6.91
C ASP A 209 -4.70 -19.68 7.71
N ARG A 210 -5.81 -20.39 7.47
CA ARG A 210 -7.09 -20.05 8.11
C ARG A 210 -7.08 -20.25 9.62
N ASP A 211 -6.30 -21.19 10.13
CA ASP A 211 -6.25 -21.51 11.56
C ASP A 211 -5.34 -20.53 12.30
N GLN A 212 -4.21 -20.16 11.69
CA GLN A 212 -3.36 -19.06 12.14
C GLN A 212 -4.13 -17.72 12.14
N CYS A 213 -4.88 -17.42 11.08
CA CYS A 213 -5.75 -16.23 11.06
C CYS A 213 -6.78 -16.26 12.20
N ARG A 214 -7.43 -17.42 12.43
CA ARG A 214 -8.43 -17.59 13.49
C ARG A 214 -7.81 -17.41 14.88
N LEU A 215 -6.60 -17.92 15.11
CA LEU A 215 -5.86 -17.74 16.36
C LEU A 215 -5.67 -16.25 16.69
N LEU A 216 -5.31 -15.44 15.69
CA LEU A 216 -5.13 -14.00 15.84
C LEU A 216 -6.47 -13.22 15.93
N GLY A 217 -7.61 -13.90 15.76
CA GLY A 217 -8.91 -13.25 15.64
C GLY A 217 -9.05 -12.40 14.38
N LEU A 218 -8.37 -12.80 13.30
CA LEU A 218 -8.38 -12.14 11.99
C LEU A 218 -9.06 -13.00 10.93
N LYS A 219 -9.63 -12.34 9.91
CA LYS A 219 -10.04 -13.00 8.66
C LYS A 219 -8.91 -12.93 7.63
N PRO A 220 -8.85 -13.84 6.64
CA PRO A 220 -7.81 -13.79 5.59
C PRO A 220 -7.69 -12.42 4.90
N ALA A 221 -8.82 -11.76 4.59
CA ALA A 221 -8.80 -10.43 3.98
C ALA A 221 -8.31 -9.32 4.94
N GLU A 222 -8.52 -9.46 6.24
CA GLU A 222 -8.00 -8.52 7.24
C GLU A 222 -6.48 -8.71 7.38
N THR A 223 -6.01 -9.96 7.36
CA THR A 223 -4.58 -10.31 7.36
C THR A 223 -3.88 -9.77 6.12
N GLU A 224 -4.46 -9.97 4.92
CA GLU A 224 -3.94 -9.44 3.66
C GLU A 224 -3.82 -7.90 3.70
N ALA A 225 -4.86 -7.21 4.19
CA ALA A 225 -4.81 -5.76 4.38
C ALA A 225 -3.73 -5.32 5.38
N GLY A 226 -3.49 -6.10 6.44
CA GLY A 226 -2.39 -5.86 7.38
C GLY A 226 -1.01 -6.03 6.74
N TYR A 227 -0.82 -7.03 5.88
CA TYR A 227 0.42 -7.19 5.12
C TYR A 227 0.64 -6.04 4.14
N ASP A 228 -0.41 -5.60 3.45
CA ASP A 228 -0.34 -4.45 2.55
C ASP A 228 0.00 -3.16 3.31
N GLU A 229 -0.59 -2.96 4.50
CA GLU A 229 -0.28 -1.85 5.40
C GLU A 229 1.19 -1.84 5.82
N LEU A 230 1.74 -2.97 6.23
CA LEU A 230 3.14 -3.03 6.63
C LEU A 230 4.09 -3.09 5.42
N GLY A 231 3.56 -3.35 4.22
CA GLY A 231 4.28 -3.57 2.97
C GLY A 231 5.25 -2.46 2.57
N TRP A 232 4.95 -1.21 2.92
CA TRP A 232 5.79 -0.06 2.57
C TRP A 232 7.09 0.03 3.39
N THR A 233 7.14 -0.59 4.57
CA THR A 233 8.39 -0.63 5.37
C THR A 233 9.43 -1.49 4.65
N GLY A 234 10.68 -1.06 4.58
CA GLY A 234 11.74 -1.87 3.97
C GLY A 234 12.00 -3.14 4.80
N ASN A 235 12.58 -4.18 4.19
CA ASN A 235 12.91 -5.41 4.92
C ASN A 235 13.86 -5.15 6.10
N PHE A 236 14.85 -4.28 5.90
CA PHE A 236 15.77 -3.86 6.96
C PHE A 236 15.06 -3.05 8.04
N ASP A 237 14.17 -2.14 7.65
CA ASP A 237 13.43 -1.30 8.59
C ASP A 237 12.55 -2.14 9.54
N ARG A 238 11.98 -3.24 9.05
CA ARG A 238 11.21 -4.18 9.87
C ARG A 238 12.09 -4.95 10.84
N LEU A 239 13.25 -5.41 10.39
CA LEU A 239 14.21 -6.10 11.25
C LEU A 239 14.74 -5.13 12.32
N ASP A 240 15.08 -3.89 11.95
CA ASP A 240 15.52 -2.83 12.85
C ASP A 240 14.44 -2.49 13.88
N LEU A 241 13.18 -2.38 13.45
CA LEU A 241 12.03 -2.13 14.33
C LEU A 241 11.92 -3.18 15.44
N LEU A 242 12.17 -4.46 15.10
CA LEU A 242 12.03 -5.59 16.02
C LEU A 242 13.36 -6.01 16.68
N ALA A 243 14.47 -5.36 16.34
CA ALA A 243 15.81 -5.77 16.79
C ALA A 243 15.99 -5.73 18.32
N ARG A 244 15.22 -4.88 19.03
CA ARG A 244 15.39 -4.62 20.47
C ARG A 244 14.07 -4.69 21.26
N VAL A 245 13.02 -5.29 20.71
CA VAL A 245 11.67 -5.25 21.32
C VAL A 245 11.43 -6.32 22.37
N LEU A 246 12.29 -7.33 22.43
CA LEU A 246 12.21 -8.40 23.44
C LEU A 246 12.73 -7.91 24.81
N PRO A 247 12.22 -8.47 25.92
CA PRO A 247 12.72 -8.19 27.27
C PRO A 247 14.15 -8.72 27.47
N GLU A 248 14.91 -8.14 28.40
CA GLU A 248 16.29 -8.56 28.69
C GLU A 248 16.32 -10.01 29.20
N ASP A 249 15.41 -10.38 30.11
CA ASP A 249 15.12 -11.78 30.42
C ASP A 249 13.99 -12.30 29.52
N PRO A 250 14.26 -13.26 28.60
CA PRO A 250 13.22 -13.81 27.74
C PRO A 250 12.06 -14.47 28.50
N ALA A 251 12.25 -14.87 29.76
CA ALA A 251 11.20 -15.50 30.58
C ALA A 251 9.96 -14.60 30.79
N GLU A 252 10.14 -13.27 30.76
CA GLU A 252 9.07 -12.29 30.90
C GLU A 252 7.98 -12.42 29.82
N LEU A 253 8.30 -13.00 28.64
CA LEU A 253 7.32 -13.24 27.57
C LEU A 253 6.21 -14.22 27.98
N TRP A 254 6.49 -15.14 28.91
CA TRP A 254 5.52 -16.12 29.42
C TRP A 254 4.78 -15.65 30.68
N GLU A 255 5.09 -14.46 31.20
CA GLU A 255 4.32 -13.88 32.29
C GLU A 255 2.96 -13.40 31.81
N PRO A 256 1.93 -13.31 32.70
CA PRO A 256 0.62 -12.82 32.33
C PRO A 256 0.62 -11.43 31.66
N ALA A 257 1.60 -10.58 31.99
CA ALA A 257 1.76 -9.25 31.40
C ALA A 257 2.66 -9.21 30.15
N GLY A 258 3.34 -10.32 29.80
CA GLY A 258 4.34 -10.41 28.74
C GLY A 258 3.87 -9.85 27.40
N PRO A 259 2.71 -10.29 26.84
CA PRO A 259 2.18 -9.75 25.60
C PRO A 259 1.92 -8.24 25.61
N THR A 260 1.47 -7.70 26.75
CA THR A 260 1.22 -6.27 26.92
C THR A 260 2.53 -5.47 26.98
N VAL A 261 3.55 -5.98 27.68
CA VAL A 261 4.88 -5.36 27.73
C VAL A 261 5.55 -5.37 26.36
N LEU A 262 5.44 -6.48 25.61
CA LEU A 262 5.93 -6.58 24.24
C LEU A 262 5.23 -5.56 23.33
N ALA A 263 3.91 -5.41 23.44
CA ALA A 263 3.17 -4.38 22.70
C ALA A 263 3.68 -2.96 23.01
N ASP A 264 3.97 -2.65 24.27
CA ASP A 264 4.52 -1.35 24.67
C ASP A 264 5.92 -1.10 24.09
N ARG A 265 6.78 -2.12 24.08
CA ARG A 265 8.13 -2.05 23.51
C ARG A 265 8.10 -1.85 21.99
N ILE A 266 7.30 -2.63 21.27
CA ILE A 266 7.09 -2.46 19.82
C ILE A 266 6.49 -1.08 19.54
N GLY A 267 5.50 -0.65 20.32
CA GLY A 267 4.87 0.66 20.16
C GLY A 267 5.85 1.81 20.37
N ALA A 268 6.77 1.72 21.35
CA ALA A 268 7.81 2.71 21.57
C ALA A 268 8.83 2.75 20.41
N ALA A 269 9.26 1.58 19.92
CA ALA A 269 10.17 1.47 18.78
C ALA A 269 9.52 2.06 17.50
N TRP A 270 8.25 1.74 17.26
CA TRP A 270 7.48 2.27 16.14
C TRP A 270 7.38 3.80 16.21
N ARG A 271 6.98 4.36 17.36
CA ARG A 271 6.83 5.81 17.52
C ARG A 271 8.14 6.57 17.35
N THR A 272 9.25 5.98 17.80
CA THR A 272 10.58 6.58 17.64
C THR A 272 10.96 6.65 16.17
N ARG A 273 10.61 5.64 15.37
CA ARG A 273 11.00 5.53 13.96
C ARG A 273 10.04 6.24 13.01
N TYR A 274 8.74 6.12 13.24
CA TYR A 274 7.69 6.54 12.29
C TYR A 274 6.74 7.59 12.85
N GLY A 275 6.88 7.95 14.14
CA GLY A 275 5.93 8.81 14.83
C GLY A 275 4.64 8.10 15.22
N ARG A 276 3.62 8.89 15.57
CA ARG A 276 2.30 8.39 15.97
C ARG A 276 1.24 8.93 15.01
N SER A 277 0.39 8.02 14.54
CA SER A 277 -0.86 8.36 13.85
C SER A 277 -2.07 7.96 14.70
N ASP A 278 -3.22 8.55 14.42
CA ASP A 278 -4.47 8.09 15.01
C ASP A 278 -4.97 6.85 14.27
N PRO A 279 -5.36 5.77 14.99
CA PRO A 279 -5.82 4.55 14.35
C PRO A 279 -7.16 4.80 13.65
N ALA A 280 -7.25 4.37 12.40
CA ALA A 280 -8.49 4.46 11.65
C ALA A 280 -9.57 3.53 12.23
N PRO A 281 -10.85 3.93 12.23
CA PRO A 281 -11.92 3.03 12.63
C PRO A 281 -11.95 1.80 11.72
N GLU A 282 -12.06 0.61 12.31
CA GLU A 282 -12.06 -0.68 11.59
C GLU A 282 -13.18 -0.76 10.54
N ALA A 283 -14.33 -0.14 10.80
CA ALA A 283 -15.42 -0.06 9.83
C ALA A 283 -15.02 0.73 8.57
N SER A 284 -14.31 1.84 8.74
CA SER A 284 -13.83 2.69 7.64
C SER A 284 -12.73 1.97 6.85
N LEU A 285 -11.79 1.31 7.53
CA LEU A 285 -10.77 0.45 6.91
C LEU A 285 -11.39 -0.65 6.04
N ALA A 286 -12.39 -1.35 6.57
CA ALA A 286 -13.07 -2.42 5.84
C ALA A 286 -13.80 -1.90 4.58
N VAL A 287 -14.40 -0.70 4.65
CA VAL A 287 -15.04 -0.07 3.48
C VAL A 287 -14.00 0.29 2.42
N VAL A 288 -12.91 0.95 2.80
CA VAL A 288 -11.85 1.33 1.87
C VAL A 288 -11.18 0.09 1.26
N ALA A 289 -10.88 -0.94 2.06
CA ALA A 289 -10.28 -2.18 1.58
C ALA A 289 -11.21 -3.00 0.66
N GLU A 290 -12.52 -3.08 0.96
CA GLU A 290 -13.51 -3.76 0.09
C GLU A 290 -13.64 -3.07 -1.28
N LEU A 291 -13.32 -1.77 -1.34
CA LEU A 291 -13.58 -0.91 -2.49
C LEU A 291 -12.32 -0.51 -3.25
N ALA A 292 -11.16 -0.76 -2.67
CA ALA A 292 -9.85 -0.63 -3.29
C ALA A 292 -9.68 -1.65 -4.44
N PRO A 293 -9.37 -1.20 -5.67
CA PRO A 293 -8.67 -1.99 -6.66
C PRO A 293 -7.44 -2.69 -6.07
N VAL A 294 -7.23 -3.95 -6.48
CA VAL A 294 -6.15 -4.84 -6.02
C VAL A 294 -4.75 -4.25 -6.29
N ASP A 295 -4.62 -3.34 -7.25
CA ASP A 295 -3.34 -2.75 -7.68
C ASP A 295 -3.01 -1.42 -6.97
N TRP A 296 -3.79 -1.02 -5.96
CA TRP A 296 -3.43 0.12 -5.12
C TRP A 296 -2.18 -0.22 -4.31
N ALA A 297 -1.03 0.23 -4.79
CA ALA A 297 0.24 0.13 -4.07
C ALA A 297 0.30 1.01 -2.79
N ILE A 298 -0.85 1.43 -2.26
CA ILE A 298 -1.06 2.20 -1.04
C ILE A 298 -2.16 1.48 -0.26
N SER A 299 -1.92 1.18 1.01
CA SER A 299 -2.85 0.40 1.83
C SER A 299 -4.10 1.21 2.21
N ALA A 300 -5.20 0.53 2.55
CA ALA A 300 -6.39 1.17 3.08
C ALA A 300 -6.10 1.97 4.37
N ALA A 301 -5.15 1.50 5.19
CA ALA A 301 -4.71 2.20 6.40
C ALA A 301 -3.98 3.50 6.09
N ASP A 302 -3.04 3.50 5.13
CA ASP A 302 -2.35 4.70 4.68
C ASP A 302 -3.36 5.73 4.15
N VAL A 303 -4.33 5.28 3.34
CA VAL A 303 -5.41 6.14 2.81
C VAL A 303 -6.27 6.74 3.93
N CYS A 304 -6.74 5.93 4.87
CA CYS A 304 -7.52 6.43 6.01
C CYS A 304 -6.70 7.40 6.88
N SER A 305 -5.41 7.13 7.10
CA SER A 305 -4.53 7.99 7.88
C SER A 305 -4.37 9.38 7.25
N ALA A 306 -4.33 9.46 5.91
CA ALA A 306 -4.31 10.74 5.21
C ALA A 306 -5.58 11.55 5.46
N PHE A 307 -6.75 10.90 5.59
CA PHE A 307 -7.99 11.58 5.95
C PHE A 307 -8.02 12.07 7.40
N LEU A 308 -7.47 11.27 8.32
CA LEU A 308 -7.47 11.57 9.75
C LEU A 308 -6.47 12.66 10.12
N SER A 309 -5.31 12.71 9.45
CA SER A 309 -4.21 13.61 9.81
C SER A 309 -3.45 14.12 8.57
N PRO A 310 -4.11 14.85 7.65
CA PRO A 310 -3.51 15.22 6.37
C PRO A 310 -2.25 16.09 6.49
N GLN A 311 -2.16 16.92 7.54
CA GLN A 311 -1.04 17.84 7.73
C GLN A 311 0.25 17.17 8.22
N THR A 312 0.15 16.03 8.90
CA THR A 312 1.30 15.26 9.38
C THR A 312 1.57 14.03 8.52
N HIS A 313 0.66 13.68 7.62
CA HIS A 313 0.83 12.55 6.71
C HIS A 313 2.01 12.80 5.73
N PRO A 314 2.98 11.88 5.58
CA PRO A 314 4.19 12.10 4.78
C PRO A 314 3.94 12.49 3.33
N LEU A 315 2.84 12.01 2.73
CA LEU A 315 2.51 12.30 1.34
C LEU A 315 1.59 13.51 1.15
N ALA A 316 0.81 13.91 2.17
CA ALA A 316 -0.15 15.02 2.05
C ALA A 316 0.33 16.32 2.73
N GLY A 317 1.13 16.19 3.79
CA GLY A 317 1.56 17.30 4.65
C GLY A 317 2.82 18.03 4.20
N ARG A 318 3.65 17.42 3.35
CA ARG A 318 4.94 17.99 2.88
C ARG A 318 4.94 18.20 1.36
N ASP A 319 5.53 19.30 0.91
CA ASP A 319 5.76 19.57 -0.50
C ASP A 319 6.76 18.58 -1.12
N HIS A 320 6.47 18.13 -2.33
CA HIS A 320 7.31 17.19 -3.08
C HIS A 320 7.96 17.90 -4.25
N ASP A 321 9.27 18.12 -4.17
CA ASP A 321 10.07 18.57 -5.30
C ASP A 321 10.32 17.41 -6.25
N THR A 322 10.04 17.60 -7.53
CA THR A 322 10.38 16.61 -8.55
C THR A 322 11.00 17.24 -9.78
N TRP A 323 11.91 16.50 -10.40
CA TRP A 323 12.65 16.96 -11.58
C TRP A 323 12.92 15.81 -12.54
N LEU A 324 13.31 16.14 -13.78
CA LEU A 324 13.64 15.13 -14.78
C LEU A 324 15.10 14.70 -14.67
N THR A 325 15.35 13.40 -14.83
CA THR A 325 16.69 12.80 -14.89
C THR A 325 16.74 11.73 -15.97
N GLU A 326 17.91 11.49 -16.54
CA GLU A 326 18.13 10.40 -17.50
C GLU A 326 18.44 9.09 -16.77
N ALA A 327 17.74 8.02 -17.16
CA ALA A 327 17.96 6.66 -16.72
C ALA A 327 18.23 5.76 -17.94
N VAL A 328 18.61 4.51 -17.69
CA VAL A 328 18.98 3.54 -18.74
C VAL A 328 17.85 3.24 -19.74
N ASP A 329 16.60 3.53 -19.38
CA ASP A 329 15.39 3.38 -20.21
C ASP A 329 14.70 4.72 -20.54
N GLY A 330 15.42 5.84 -20.45
CA GLY A 330 14.94 7.15 -20.84
C GLY A 330 14.83 8.18 -19.71
N VAL A 331 14.19 9.30 -20.01
CA VAL A 331 13.94 10.39 -19.06
C VAL A 331 12.82 9.98 -18.10
N ARG A 332 13.08 10.12 -16.80
CA ARG A 332 12.10 9.87 -15.75
C ARG A 332 12.00 11.07 -14.82
N CYS A 333 10.84 11.20 -14.18
CA CYS A 333 10.64 12.17 -13.11
C CYS A 333 11.10 11.57 -11.78
N SER A 334 12.14 12.17 -11.21
CA SER A 334 12.83 11.85 -9.95
C SER A 334 12.49 12.89 -8.86
N GLY A 335 13.01 12.71 -7.64
CA GLY A 335 12.79 13.61 -6.50
C GLY A 335 13.85 13.43 -5.41
N GLU A 336 13.71 14.16 -4.29
CA GLU A 336 14.69 14.16 -3.19
C GLU A 336 14.80 12.80 -2.48
N ASP A 337 13.70 12.07 -2.39
CA ASP A 337 13.59 10.78 -1.71
C ASP A 337 12.70 9.82 -2.50
N GLU A 338 12.45 8.61 -2.01
CA GLU A 338 11.55 7.65 -2.69
C GLU A 338 10.06 8.05 -2.64
N ASN A 339 9.67 9.06 -1.83
CA ASN A 339 8.28 9.48 -1.69
C ASN A 339 7.72 10.08 -2.97
N HIS A 340 8.54 10.63 -3.87
CA HIS A 340 8.05 11.17 -5.14
C HIS A 340 7.33 10.10 -6.00
N LEU A 341 7.77 8.84 -5.96
CA LEU A 341 7.11 7.72 -6.66
C LEU A 341 5.79 7.34 -5.96
N ARG A 342 5.80 7.32 -4.63
CA ARG A 342 4.61 7.04 -3.81
C ARG A 342 3.56 8.13 -3.97
N PHE A 343 3.95 9.39 -4.02
CA PHE A 343 3.04 10.54 -4.11
C PHE A 343 2.20 10.51 -5.38
N LYS A 344 2.77 10.19 -6.54
CA LYS A 344 2.03 10.05 -7.81
C LYS A 344 0.93 8.99 -7.71
N ARG A 345 1.25 7.82 -7.14
CA ARG A 345 0.29 6.73 -6.93
C ARG A 345 -0.77 7.13 -5.90
N PHE A 346 -0.34 7.80 -4.84
CA PHE A 346 -1.19 8.30 -3.79
C PHE A 346 -2.24 9.29 -4.33
N LEU A 347 -1.88 10.23 -5.21
CA LEU A 347 -2.86 11.11 -5.87
C LEU A 347 -3.97 10.33 -6.58
N VAL A 348 -3.60 9.30 -7.35
CA VAL A 348 -4.56 8.43 -8.08
C VAL A 348 -5.48 7.69 -7.10
N VAL A 349 -4.91 7.10 -6.05
CA VAL A 349 -5.66 6.39 -5.02
C VAL A 349 -6.62 7.33 -4.29
N MET A 350 -6.15 8.53 -3.92
CA MET A 350 -6.98 9.51 -3.22
C MET A 350 -8.14 9.96 -4.11
N ALA A 351 -7.90 10.31 -5.37
CA ALA A 351 -8.95 10.69 -6.31
C ALA A 351 -10.01 9.60 -6.49
N GLY A 352 -9.59 8.32 -6.55
CA GLY A 352 -10.51 7.18 -6.60
C GLY A 352 -11.23 6.88 -5.29
N THR A 353 -10.67 7.29 -4.14
CA THR A 353 -11.24 7.02 -2.81
C THR A 353 -12.19 8.11 -2.32
N LEU A 354 -12.04 9.36 -2.78
CA LEU A 354 -12.94 10.47 -2.40
C LEU A 354 -14.43 10.12 -2.57
N PRO A 355 -14.89 9.58 -3.72
CA PRO A 355 -16.29 9.23 -3.88
C PRO A 355 -16.73 8.07 -2.98
N VAL A 356 -15.82 7.14 -2.69
CA VAL A 356 -16.09 6.02 -1.79
C VAL A 356 -16.32 6.52 -0.37
N VAL A 357 -15.41 7.33 0.16
CA VAL A 357 -15.52 7.91 1.51
C VAL A 357 -16.77 8.79 1.62
N TYR A 358 -17.09 9.56 0.59
CA TYR A 358 -18.30 10.37 0.51
C TYR A 358 -19.60 9.53 0.55
N ALA A 359 -19.67 8.44 -0.22
CA ALA A 359 -20.89 7.67 -0.43
C ALA A 359 -21.11 6.54 0.60
N GLU A 360 -20.03 5.91 1.07
CA GLU A 360 -20.06 4.63 1.79
C GLU A 360 -19.78 4.75 3.28
N LEU A 361 -19.34 5.92 3.75
CA LEU A 361 -19.18 6.21 5.17
C LEU A 361 -20.29 7.15 5.66
N PRO A 362 -20.79 6.96 6.90
CA PRO A 362 -21.85 7.79 7.43
C PRO A 362 -21.34 9.17 7.88
N ALA A 363 -22.25 10.14 7.99
CA ALA A 363 -21.97 11.38 8.72
C ALA A 363 -21.52 11.07 10.15
N GLY A 364 -20.54 11.83 10.65
CA GLY A 364 -19.87 11.59 11.94
C GLY A 364 -18.72 10.58 11.91
N ASP A 365 -18.47 9.88 10.80
CA ASP A 365 -17.25 9.08 10.64
C ASP A 365 -16.03 10.01 10.47
N PRO A 366 -14.94 9.82 11.25
CA PRO A 366 -13.79 10.73 11.21
C PRO A 366 -13.02 10.70 9.89
N VAL A 367 -13.04 9.60 9.13
CA VAL A 367 -12.43 9.52 7.79
C VAL A 367 -13.26 10.36 6.80
N ARG A 368 -14.60 10.31 6.90
CA ARG A 368 -15.48 11.17 6.09
C ARG A 368 -15.33 12.65 6.46
N ALA A 369 -15.27 12.97 7.75
CA ALA A 369 -15.07 14.33 8.23
C ALA A 369 -13.72 14.93 7.78
N GLY A 370 -12.71 14.08 7.55
CA GLY A 370 -11.39 14.46 7.05
C GLY A 370 -11.33 14.90 5.58
N LEU A 371 -12.40 14.69 4.80
CA LEU A 371 -12.42 14.99 3.35
C LEU A 371 -11.97 16.44 3.04
N PRO A 372 -12.53 17.51 3.65
CA PRO A 372 -12.16 18.88 3.32
C PRO A 372 -10.70 19.20 3.64
N ALA A 373 -10.22 18.81 4.82
CA ALA A 373 -8.84 19.06 5.23
C ALA A 373 -7.83 18.35 4.35
N THR A 374 -8.16 17.13 3.90
CA THR A 374 -7.29 16.32 3.04
C THR A 374 -7.20 16.86 1.63
N VAL A 375 -8.34 17.21 1.02
CA VAL A 375 -8.32 17.82 -0.30
C VAL A 375 -7.64 19.19 -0.26
N ALA A 376 -7.83 19.98 0.80
CA ALA A 376 -7.12 21.24 0.97
C ALA A 376 -5.59 21.04 1.04
N ALA A 377 -5.12 20.06 1.82
CA ALA A 377 -3.71 19.70 1.89
C ALA A 377 -3.17 19.27 0.52
N LEU A 378 -3.87 18.39 -0.19
CA LEU A 378 -3.47 17.93 -1.52
C LEU A 378 -3.46 19.07 -2.55
N ARG A 379 -4.46 19.95 -2.54
CA ARG A 379 -4.50 21.14 -3.41
C ARG A 379 -3.29 22.05 -3.14
N ALA A 380 -2.92 22.27 -1.88
CA ALA A 380 -1.71 23.01 -1.54
C ALA A 380 -0.43 22.34 -2.08
N ARG A 381 -0.34 20.99 -2.06
CA ARG A 381 0.78 20.26 -2.69
C ARG A 381 0.78 20.42 -4.21
N LEU A 382 -0.39 20.43 -4.85
CA LEU A 382 -0.53 20.65 -6.29
C LEU A 382 -0.18 22.08 -6.71
N ASP A 383 -0.31 23.05 -5.80
CA ASP A 383 0.09 24.44 -6.01
C ASP A 383 1.60 24.68 -5.82
N HIS A 384 2.35 23.65 -5.40
CA HIS A 384 3.80 23.74 -5.24
C HIS A 384 4.53 23.92 -6.58
N PRO A 385 5.26 25.03 -6.81
CA PRO A 385 5.84 25.34 -8.13
C PRO A 385 6.90 24.37 -8.64
N ARG A 386 7.55 23.62 -7.73
CA ARG A 386 8.60 22.63 -8.08
C ARG A 386 8.07 21.21 -8.22
N LEU A 387 6.75 21.01 -8.12
CA LEU A 387 6.14 19.73 -8.42
C LEU A 387 6.00 19.56 -9.94
N LEU A 388 6.50 18.44 -10.45
CA LEU A 388 6.41 18.01 -11.84
C LEU A 388 5.80 16.60 -11.91
N LEU A 389 4.69 16.45 -12.63
CA LEU A 389 3.92 15.20 -12.74
C LEU A 389 3.88 14.68 -14.18
N PRO A 390 3.77 13.36 -14.41
CA PRO A 390 3.63 12.80 -15.75
C PRO A 390 2.25 13.11 -16.34
N ALA A 391 2.21 13.65 -17.57
CA ALA A 391 0.98 13.97 -18.29
C ALA A 391 0.51 12.85 -19.22
N ASP A 392 1.42 11.99 -19.68
CA ASP A 392 1.15 10.99 -20.72
C ASP A 392 1.55 9.56 -20.30
N HIS A 393 0.94 8.58 -20.98
CA HIS A 393 1.22 7.15 -20.88
C HIS A 393 1.47 6.51 -22.28
N THR A 394 1.47 7.27 -23.37
CA THR A 394 1.47 6.71 -24.72
C THR A 394 2.87 6.58 -25.33
N PRO A 395 3.27 5.39 -25.81
CA PRO A 395 4.52 5.21 -26.52
C PRO A 395 4.50 5.78 -27.95
N TYR A 396 3.45 6.53 -28.35
CA TYR A 396 3.19 6.94 -29.74
C TYR A 396 3.37 8.44 -30.02
N LEU A 397 3.65 9.27 -29.01
CA LEU A 397 3.96 10.69 -29.22
C LEU A 397 5.20 10.93 -30.12
N HIS A 398 6.00 9.89 -30.37
CA HIS A 398 7.12 9.92 -31.30
C HIS A 398 6.73 10.23 -32.76
N ARG A 399 5.44 10.17 -33.13
CA ARG A 399 4.97 10.48 -34.49
C ARG A 399 4.74 11.98 -34.72
N ASP A 400 4.73 12.79 -33.65
CA ASP A 400 4.34 14.21 -33.66
C ASP A 400 5.46 15.12 -33.10
N LEU A 401 6.74 14.77 -33.30
CA LEU A 401 7.88 15.50 -32.70
C LEU A 401 7.94 16.98 -33.10
N ASP A 402 7.63 17.32 -34.35
CA ASP A 402 7.60 18.72 -34.80
C ASP A 402 6.39 19.48 -34.25
N ARG A 403 5.26 18.78 -34.03
CA ARG A 403 4.10 19.34 -33.34
C ARG A 403 4.43 19.63 -31.87
N LEU A 404 5.14 18.73 -31.18
CA LEU A 404 5.59 18.95 -29.79
C LEU A 404 6.57 20.12 -29.67
N ARG A 405 7.54 20.22 -30.60
CA ARG A 405 8.48 21.35 -30.72
C ARG A 405 7.77 22.68 -30.97
N GLY A 406 6.73 22.68 -31.79
CA GLY A 406 5.91 23.86 -32.06
C GLY A 406 5.00 24.24 -30.90
N ALA A 407 4.43 23.25 -30.21
CA ALA A 407 3.43 23.43 -29.15
C ALA A 407 4.05 23.97 -27.85
N PHE A 408 5.14 23.37 -27.36
CA PHE A 408 5.67 23.66 -26.01
C PHE A 408 6.92 24.55 -26.00
N GLY A 409 7.16 25.28 -27.10
CA GLY A 409 8.20 26.29 -27.21
C GLY A 409 9.62 25.74 -27.46
N LYS A 410 10.62 26.63 -27.40
CA LYS A 410 12.03 26.34 -27.76
C LYS A 410 13.00 26.31 -26.56
N ARG A 411 12.50 26.56 -25.34
CA ARG A 411 13.39 26.64 -24.16
C ARG A 411 13.69 25.23 -23.67
N PRO A 412 14.96 24.86 -23.47
CA PRO A 412 15.29 23.59 -22.84
C PRO A 412 14.83 23.56 -21.39
N TYR A 413 14.52 22.37 -20.89
CA TYR A 413 14.21 22.16 -19.48
C TYR A 413 15.42 22.52 -18.61
N ALA A 414 15.21 23.38 -17.62
CA ALA A 414 16.21 23.78 -16.65
C ALA A 414 15.88 23.15 -15.28
N GLY A 415 16.39 21.95 -15.05
CA GLY A 415 16.30 21.24 -13.77
C GLY A 415 17.63 21.22 -13.00
N PRO A 416 17.63 20.69 -11.77
CA PRO A 416 18.84 20.52 -10.96
C PRO A 416 19.84 19.53 -11.59
N VAL A 417 19.36 18.63 -12.45
CA VAL A 417 20.17 17.70 -13.23
C VAL A 417 20.05 18.08 -14.71
N PRO A 418 21.16 18.33 -15.42
CA PRO A 418 21.12 18.58 -16.85
C PRO A 418 20.68 17.32 -17.61
N LEU A 419 19.87 17.50 -18.67
CA LEU A 419 19.47 16.43 -19.57
C LEU A 419 20.30 16.50 -20.86
N THR A 420 20.72 15.36 -21.39
CA THR A 420 21.26 15.28 -22.76
C THR A 420 20.16 15.16 -23.82
N ALA A 421 19.01 14.58 -23.46
CA ALA A 421 17.81 14.53 -24.28
C ALA A 421 17.28 15.93 -24.64
N ALA A 422 16.80 16.09 -25.87
CA ALA A 422 16.19 17.33 -26.31
C ALA A 422 14.90 17.59 -25.51
N SER A 423 14.76 18.79 -24.97
CA SER A 423 13.63 19.17 -24.11
C SER A 423 13.03 20.52 -24.49
N PHE A 424 11.73 20.65 -24.25
CA PHE A 424 10.93 21.85 -24.56
C PHE A 424 10.05 22.17 -23.35
N ASP A 425 10.21 23.39 -22.82
CA ASP A 425 9.57 23.86 -21.59
C ASP A 425 8.88 25.22 -21.81
N ASP A 426 7.55 25.25 -21.67
CA ASP A 426 6.73 26.47 -21.75
C ASP A 426 6.33 27.03 -20.37
N GLY A 427 6.93 26.49 -19.31
CA GLY A 427 6.62 26.81 -17.91
C GLY A 427 5.47 25.98 -17.33
N LEU A 428 4.51 25.51 -18.12
CA LEU A 428 3.48 24.55 -17.69
C LEU A 428 3.98 23.13 -17.97
N THR A 429 4.28 22.85 -19.23
CA THR A 429 4.53 21.54 -19.80
C THR A 429 6.00 21.39 -20.12
N VAL A 430 6.54 20.21 -19.86
CA VAL A 430 7.89 19.80 -20.26
C VAL A 430 7.77 18.57 -21.15
N ALA A 431 8.15 18.72 -22.42
CA ALA A 431 8.26 17.61 -23.36
C ALA A 431 9.73 17.22 -23.55
N THR A 432 10.05 15.94 -23.46
CA THR A 432 11.39 15.40 -23.71
C THR A 432 11.37 14.41 -24.86
N ILE A 433 12.30 14.54 -25.80
CA ILE A 433 12.48 13.64 -26.94
C ILE A 433 13.75 12.83 -26.71
N GLU A 434 13.59 11.51 -26.65
CA GLU A 434 14.65 10.52 -26.47
C GLU A 434 15.00 9.90 -27.82
N GLU A 435 16.26 9.99 -28.22
CA GLU A 435 16.76 9.33 -29.42
C GLU A 435 16.92 7.81 -29.20
N PRO A 436 16.88 6.99 -30.27
CA PRO A 436 17.08 5.55 -30.17
C PRO A 436 18.42 5.19 -29.50
N THR A 437 18.42 4.14 -28.69
CA THR A 437 19.61 3.56 -28.04
C THR A 437 19.76 2.08 -28.37
N GLU A 438 20.89 1.45 -28.03
CA GLU A 438 21.07 0.00 -28.22
C GLU A 438 20.01 -0.86 -27.51
N ARG A 439 19.37 -0.33 -26.44
CA ARG A 439 18.29 -0.99 -25.70
C ARG A 439 16.88 -0.59 -26.16
N SER A 440 16.72 0.50 -26.90
CA SER A 440 15.44 1.01 -27.39
C SER A 440 15.55 1.48 -28.84
N SER A 441 14.95 0.73 -29.77
CA SER A 441 15.05 0.96 -31.21
C SER A 441 14.14 2.07 -31.76
N ARG A 442 13.42 2.80 -30.90
CA ARG A 442 12.47 3.86 -31.31
C ARG A 442 12.74 5.15 -30.56
N THR A 443 12.63 6.27 -31.26
CA THR A 443 12.51 7.59 -30.65
C THR A 443 11.27 7.58 -29.75
N ALA A 444 11.39 8.11 -28.54
CA ALA A 444 10.27 8.25 -27.61
C ALA A 444 10.08 9.72 -27.23
N ALA A 445 8.84 10.11 -26.95
CA ALA A 445 8.54 11.42 -26.40
C ALA A 445 7.78 11.25 -25.09
N ARG A 446 8.15 12.01 -24.06
CA ARG A 446 7.48 12.01 -22.76
C ARG A 446 7.04 13.42 -22.41
N VAL A 447 5.85 13.53 -21.83
CA VAL A 447 5.26 14.81 -21.45
C VAL A 447 5.01 14.82 -19.95
N HIS A 448 5.47 15.88 -19.31
CA HIS A 448 5.26 16.19 -17.90
C HIS A 448 4.63 17.57 -17.78
N PHE A 449 4.00 17.87 -16.65
CA PHE A 449 3.39 19.16 -16.40
C PHE A 449 3.54 19.60 -14.94
N ARG A 450 3.54 20.92 -14.73
CA ARG A 450 3.56 21.56 -13.42
C ARG A 450 2.12 21.84 -13.00
N PRO A 451 1.55 21.08 -12.04
CA PRO A 451 0.17 21.29 -11.62
C PRO A 451 -0.08 22.71 -11.09
N ALA A 452 0.92 23.39 -10.51
CA ALA A 452 0.79 24.77 -10.04
C ALA A 452 0.37 25.77 -11.13
N HIS A 453 0.60 25.44 -12.40
CA HIS A 453 0.24 26.28 -13.55
C HIS A 453 -0.90 25.70 -14.40
N TYR A 454 -1.44 24.53 -14.02
CA TYR A 454 -2.46 23.81 -14.77
C TYR A 454 -3.88 24.21 -14.34
N GLY A 455 -4.72 24.57 -15.30
CA GLY A 455 -6.08 25.04 -15.03
C GLY A 455 -6.89 25.26 -16.32
N ASP A 456 -7.63 26.37 -16.35
CA ASP A 456 -8.51 26.74 -17.47
C ASP A 456 -7.90 27.88 -18.29
N ASP A 457 -6.71 27.62 -18.85
CA ASP A 457 -5.95 28.54 -19.68
C ASP A 457 -5.51 27.89 -21.01
N GLU A 458 -5.06 28.71 -21.97
CA GLU A 458 -4.66 28.26 -23.31
C GLU A 458 -3.56 27.19 -23.31
N ARG A 459 -2.59 27.25 -22.39
CA ARG A 459 -1.52 26.24 -22.31
C ARG A 459 -2.05 24.91 -21.78
N SER A 460 -2.94 24.97 -20.79
CA SER A 460 -3.62 23.78 -20.28
C SER A 460 -4.53 23.15 -21.34
N ALA A 461 -5.21 23.96 -22.15
CA ALA A 461 -5.98 23.49 -23.31
C ALA A 461 -5.09 22.82 -24.36
N LEU A 462 -3.93 23.40 -24.66
CA LEU A 462 -2.94 22.81 -25.57
C LEU A 462 -2.40 21.47 -25.05
N LEU A 463 -2.09 21.36 -23.76
CA LEU A 463 -1.69 20.09 -23.16
C LEU A 463 -2.76 19.01 -23.31
N ARG A 464 -4.04 19.35 -23.09
CA ARG A 464 -5.17 18.43 -23.29
C ARG A 464 -5.36 18.07 -24.77
N GLU A 465 -5.10 18.98 -25.70
CA GLU A 465 -5.19 18.70 -27.14
C GLU A 465 -4.08 17.74 -27.62
N VAL A 466 -2.84 17.99 -27.18
CA VAL A 466 -1.66 17.20 -27.58
C VAL A 466 -1.64 15.84 -26.90
N VAL A 467 -2.08 15.78 -25.65
CA VAL A 467 -2.24 14.54 -24.88
C VAL A 467 -3.73 14.38 -24.54
N PRO A 468 -4.57 13.90 -25.46
CA PRO A 468 -6.02 13.81 -25.27
C PRO A 468 -6.40 12.85 -24.15
N GLU A 469 -5.73 11.69 -24.10
CA GLU A 469 -5.95 10.69 -23.06
C GLU A 469 -5.14 11.05 -21.81
N PRO A 470 -5.78 11.43 -20.69
CA PRO A 470 -5.05 11.79 -19.48
C PRO A 470 -4.33 10.59 -18.89
N SER A 471 -3.09 10.80 -18.43
CA SER A 471 -2.49 9.89 -17.45
C SER A 471 -3.39 9.80 -16.22
N ALA A 472 -3.33 8.67 -15.50
CA ALA A 472 -4.08 8.52 -14.25
C ALA A 472 -3.76 9.65 -13.24
N VAL A 473 -2.52 10.16 -13.27
CA VAL A 473 -2.10 11.29 -12.42
C VAL A 473 -2.76 12.60 -12.87
N ARG A 474 -2.83 12.90 -14.17
CA ARG A 474 -3.53 14.10 -14.66
C ARG A 474 -5.02 14.04 -14.33
N HIS A 475 -5.65 12.88 -14.53
CA HIS A 475 -7.03 12.66 -14.14
C HIS A 475 -7.24 12.89 -12.63
N ALA A 476 -6.32 12.43 -11.78
CA ALA A 476 -6.40 12.68 -10.34
C ALA A 476 -6.31 14.18 -10.00
N VAL A 477 -5.46 14.94 -10.69
CA VAL A 477 -5.38 16.40 -10.55
C VAL A 477 -6.70 17.06 -10.97
N ASP A 478 -7.27 16.65 -12.11
CA ASP A 478 -8.57 17.14 -12.59
C ASP A 478 -9.69 16.86 -11.56
N VAL A 479 -9.74 15.66 -10.97
CA VAL A 479 -10.72 15.30 -9.93
C VAL A 479 -10.54 16.16 -8.68
N LEU A 480 -9.31 16.30 -8.18
CA LEU A 480 -9.02 17.04 -6.95
C LEU A 480 -9.31 18.54 -7.09
N ARG A 481 -9.13 19.12 -8.27
CA ARG A 481 -9.43 20.55 -8.54
C ARG A 481 -10.82 20.81 -9.10
N GLY A 482 -11.49 19.79 -9.63
CA GLY A 482 -12.75 19.93 -10.33
C GLY A 482 -13.94 20.27 -9.43
N ASP A 483 -14.98 20.82 -10.07
CA ASP A 483 -16.19 21.29 -9.40
C ASP A 483 -16.91 20.22 -8.58
N TRP A 484 -16.92 18.97 -9.06
CA TRP A 484 -17.53 17.87 -8.32
C TRP A 484 -16.91 17.73 -6.93
N CYS A 485 -15.58 17.78 -6.83
CA CYS A 485 -14.89 17.65 -5.56
C CYS A 485 -15.25 18.83 -4.65
N THR A 486 -15.24 20.06 -5.18
CA THR A 486 -15.65 21.26 -4.42
C THR A 486 -17.07 21.13 -3.86
N ARG A 487 -18.06 20.73 -4.68
CA ARG A 487 -19.44 20.51 -4.22
C ARG A 487 -19.56 19.43 -3.15
N VAL A 488 -18.80 18.33 -3.27
CA VAL A 488 -18.75 17.28 -2.25
C VAL A 488 -18.20 17.82 -0.93
N LEU A 489 -17.13 18.62 -0.97
CA LEU A 489 -16.56 19.22 0.24
C LEU A 489 -17.53 20.17 0.93
N GLU A 490 -18.20 21.03 0.17
CA GLU A 490 -19.24 21.93 0.67
C GLU A 490 -20.34 21.14 1.36
N ARG A 491 -20.81 20.06 0.72
CA ARG A 491 -21.85 19.19 1.28
C ARG A 491 -21.41 18.46 2.55
N VAL A 492 -20.15 18.03 2.62
CA VAL A 492 -19.60 17.41 3.85
C VAL A 492 -19.47 18.44 4.98
N ALA A 493 -19.18 19.69 4.65
CA ALA A 493 -19.02 20.78 5.63
C ALA A 493 -20.35 21.36 6.14
N ASP A 494 -21.40 21.34 5.32
CA ASP A 494 -22.75 21.85 5.65
C ASP A 494 -23.47 21.04 6.75
N ASP A 495 -22.98 19.82 7.04
CA ASP A 495 -23.47 18.92 8.12
C ASP A 495 -25.00 18.71 8.14
N THR A 496 -25.65 18.84 6.97
CA THR A 496 -27.10 18.66 6.82
C THR A 496 -27.55 17.20 6.90
N LEU A 497 -26.60 16.26 6.77
CA LEU A 497 -26.85 14.83 6.91
C LEU A 497 -26.71 14.43 8.40
N PRO A 498 -27.75 13.85 9.03
CA PRO A 498 -27.67 13.52 10.46
C PRO A 498 -26.59 12.47 10.74
N VAL A 499 -25.95 12.55 11.91
CA VAL A 499 -24.93 11.59 12.35
C VAL A 499 -25.43 10.14 12.23
N GLY A 500 -24.60 9.28 11.64
CA GLY A 500 -24.96 7.90 11.29
C GLY A 500 -25.71 7.74 9.97
N GLY A 501 -26.20 8.83 9.37
CA GLY A 501 -26.85 8.86 8.06
C GLY A 501 -25.87 8.75 6.91
N TYR A 502 -26.34 8.27 5.76
CA TYR A 502 -25.53 8.06 4.56
C TYR A 502 -26.03 8.91 3.40
N GLU A 503 -25.12 9.45 2.60
CA GLU A 503 -25.45 10.13 1.35
C GLU A 503 -26.15 9.23 0.35
N SER A 504 -25.82 7.93 0.41
CA SER A 504 -26.45 6.88 -0.37
C SER A 504 -27.91 6.60 0.03
N ASN A 505 -28.44 7.20 1.11
CA ASN A 505 -29.85 7.12 1.50
C ASN A 505 -30.61 8.36 0.99
N PRO A 506 -31.35 8.27 -0.13
CA PRO A 506 -32.06 9.42 -0.71
C PRO A 506 -33.19 9.94 0.20
N ALA A 507 -33.71 9.16 1.14
CA ALA A 507 -34.69 9.68 2.11
C ALA A 507 -34.07 10.72 3.06
N LEU A 508 -32.74 10.72 3.22
CA LEU A 508 -32.00 11.73 3.98
C LEU A 508 -31.33 12.75 3.06
N SER A 509 -30.73 12.29 1.96
CA SER A 509 -29.90 13.14 1.10
C SER A 509 -30.68 13.89 0.03
N ALA A 510 -31.85 13.38 -0.40
CA ALA A 510 -32.72 13.96 -1.43
C ALA A 510 -34.22 13.71 -1.16
N PRO A 511 -34.76 14.14 0.00
CA PRO A 511 -36.13 13.81 0.40
C PRO A 511 -37.20 14.32 -0.58
N GLU A 512 -36.98 15.49 -1.20
CA GLU A 512 -37.90 16.04 -2.20
C GLU A 512 -38.00 15.14 -3.45
N THR A 513 -36.86 14.58 -3.90
CA THR A 513 -36.84 13.61 -5.01
C THR A 513 -37.56 12.33 -4.64
N VAL A 514 -37.43 11.85 -3.39
CA VAL A 514 -38.20 10.69 -2.91
C VAL A 514 -39.70 10.96 -3.00
N THR A 515 -40.17 12.11 -2.54
CA THR A 515 -41.60 12.48 -2.62
C THR A 515 -42.10 12.54 -4.05
N ARG A 516 -41.31 13.05 -5.00
CA ARG A 516 -41.66 13.04 -6.43
C ARG A 516 -41.86 11.62 -6.97
N VAL A 517 -40.96 10.70 -6.63
CA VAL A 517 -41.03 9.29 -7.03
C VAL A 517 -42.24 8.58 -6.39
N GLU A 518 -42.51 8.83 -5.10
CA GLU A 518 -43.69 8.29 -4.41
C GLU A 518 -44.98 8.66 -5.14
N GLN A 519 -45.14 9.95 -5.46
CA GLN A 519 -46.33 10.46 -6.13
C GLN A 519 -46.49 9.90 -7.54
N ALA A 520 -45.40 9.83 -8.31
CA ALA A 520 -45.44 9.37 -9.69
C ALA A 520 -45.70 7.86 -9.82
N LEU A 521 -45.16 7.05 -8.90
CA LEU A 521 -45.28 5.59 -8.96
C LEU A 521 -46.40 5.02 -8.06
N GLY A 522 -46.97 5.84 -7.17
CA GLY A 522 -47.97 5.39 -6.19
C GLY A 522 -47.42 4.38 -5.18
N VAL A 523 -46.16 4.54 -4.80
CA VAL A 523 -45.43 3.64 -3.87
C VAL A 523 -45.06 4.35 -2.58
N SER A 524 -44.62 3.60 -1.55
CA SER A 524 -44.15 4.19 -0.29
C SER A 524 -42.77 4.85 -0.42
N ALA A 525 -42.42 5.75 0.50
CA ALA A 525 -41.11 6.41 0.59
C ALA A 525 -39.95 5.41 0.56
N ASP A 526 -40.09 4.27 1.24
CA ASP A 526 -39.07 3.22 1.21
C ASP A 526 -38.89 2.63 -0.18
N ALA A 527 -39.99 2.34 -0.89
CA ALA A 527 -39.90 1.84 -2.26
C ALA A 527 -39.32 2.89 -3.21
N ALA A 528 -39.74 4.14 -3.09
CA ALA A 528 -39.19 5.27 -3.85
C ALA A 528 -37.68 5.44 -3.61
N ALA A 529 -37.24 5.42 -2.35
CA ALA A 529 -35.83 5.50 -1.97
C ALA A 529 -35.03 4.32 -2.54
N LEU A 530 -35.56 3.09 -2.46
CA LEU A 530 -34.94 1.91 -3.05
C LEU A 530 -34.80 2.05 -4.57
N TYR A 531 -35.83 2.58 -5.25
CA TYR A 531 -35.79 2.76 -6.70
C TYR A 531 -34.70 3.74 -7.13
N LEU A 532 -34.59 4.89 -6.45
CA LEU A 532 -33.52 5.87 -6.69
C LEU A 532 -32.13 5.27 -6.46
N GLN A 533 -31.96 4.44 -5.42
CA GLN A 533 -30.72 3.71 -5.18
C GLN A 533 -30.40 2.72 -6.30
N LEU A 534 -31.41 2.02 -6.84
CA LEU A 534 -31.24 1.10 -7.97
C LEU A 534 -30.92 1.83 -9.28
N LEU A 535 -31.42 3.05 -9.48
CA LEU A 535 -31.13 3.90 -10.64
C LEU A 535 -29.71 4.45 -10.60
N ALA A 536 -29.33 5.09 -9.50
CA ALA A 536 -28.15 5.96 -9.44
C ALA A 536 -26.90 5.28 -8.88
N LEU A 537 -27.01 4.39 -7.90
CA LEU A 537 -25.82 3.89 -7.21
C LEU A 537 -25.12 2.81 -8.04
N PRO A 538 -23.77 2.81 -8.09
CA PRO A 538 -23.02 1.86 -8.90
C PRO A 538 -23.13 0.42 -8.37
N ARG A 539 -23.23 0.25 -7.04
CA ARG A 539 -23.25 -1.06 -6.36
C ARG A 539 -24.33 -1.17 -5.27
N PRO A 540 -25.63 -1.13 -5.62
CA PRO A 540 -26.72 -1.18 -4.65
C PRO A 540 -27.02 -2.62 -4.21
N ALA A 541 -25.99 -3.36 -3.74
CA ALA A 541 -26.19 -4.71 -3.21
C ALA A 541 -27.12 -4.66 -1.98
N ASP A 542 -27.94 -5.69 -1.78
CA ASP A 542 -29.00 -5.66 -0.75
C ASP A 542 -28.45 -5.41 0.67
N ARG A 543 -27.23 -5.92 0.95
CA ARG A 543 -26.54 -5.68 2.23
C ARG A 543 -26.22 -4.19 2.43
N ARG A 544 -25.79 -3.51 1.37
CA ARG A 544 -25.42 -2.09 1.41
C ARG A 544 -26.66 -1.20 1.50
N VAL A 545 -27.66 -1.47 0.67
CA VAL A 545 -28.98 -0.82 0.74
C VAL A 545 -29.54 -0.90 2.15
N ARG A 546 -29.55 -2.09 2.78
CA ARG A 546 -30.00 -2.21 4.17
C ARG A 546 -29.16 -1.40 5.17
N ARG A 547 -27.83 -1.37 4.99
CA ARG A 547 -26.92 -0.57 5.83
C ARG A 547 -27.24 0.92 5.71
N TRP A 548 -27.26 1.48 4.51
CA TRP A 548 -27.45 2.91 4.28
C TRP A 548 -28.80 3.41 4.79
N ASN A 549 -29.85 2.60 4.61
CA ASN A 549 -31.20 2.96 5.01
C ASN A 549 -31.53 2.57 6.48
N GLY A 550 -30.64 1.86 7.18
CA GLY A 550 -30.94 1.32 8.53
C GLY A 550 -32.08 0.29 8.54
N TRP A 551 -32.28 -0.44 7.44
CA TRP A 551 -33.40 -1.36 7.28
C TRP A 551 -33.07 -2.78 7.73
N ASN A 552 -34.06 -3.41 8.38
CA ASN A 552 -34.06 -4.87 8.53
C ASN A 552 -34.49 -5.56 7.22
N ILE A 553 -34.38 -6.90 7.19
CA ILE A 553 -34.69 -7.70 5.99
C ILE A 553 -36.17 -7.57 5.59
N ALA A 554 -37.10 -7.53 6.55
CA ALA A 554 -38.53 -7.48 6.27
C ALA A 554 -38.94 -6.17 5.58
N ARG A 555 -38.48 -5.03 6.10
CA ARG A 555 -38.71 -3.70 5.51
C ARG A 555 -38.17 -3.61 4.09
N HIS A 556 -36.96 -4.12 3.85
CA HIS A 556 -36.37 -4.17 2.51
C HIS A 556 -37.20 -5.02 1.54
N ARG A 557 -37.69 -6.19 1.97
CA ARG A 557 -38.56 -7.05 1.13
C ARG A 557 -39.89 -6.39 0.79
N GLN A 558 -40.47 -5.63 1.72
CA GLN A 558 -41.71 -4.90 1.49
C GLN A 558 -41.52 -3.81 0.42
N ALA A 559 -40.47 -3.00 0.52
CA ALA A 559 -40.11 -2.00 -0.49
C ALA A 559 -39.86 -2.65 -1.85
N ALA A 560 -39.13 -3.78 -1.88
CA ALA A 560 -38.85 -4.52 -3.09
C ALA A 560 -40.12 -5.05 -3.78
N ALA A 561 -41.05 -5.62 -3.01
CA ALA A 561 -42.33 -6.11 -3.53
C ALA A 561 -43.18 -4.99 -4.13
N ALA A 562 -43.19 -3.80 -3.50
CA ALA A 562 -43.91 -2.64 -4.02
C ALA A 562 -43.36 -2.18 -5.38
N LEU A 563 -42.04 -2.18 -5.57
CA LEU A 563 -41.43 -1.83 -6.87
C LEU A 563 -41.73 -2.85 -7.97
N VAL A 564 -41.74 -4.15 -7.63
CA VAL A 564 -42.13 -5.20 -8.57
C VAL A 564 -43.60 -5.06 -8.97
N ALA A 565 -44.49 -4.77 -8.00
CA ALA A 565 -45.90 -4.53 -8.28
C ALA A 565 -46.12 -3.28 -9.15
N ALA A 566 -45.30 -2.24 -8.97
CA ALA A 566 -45.30 -1.04 -9.82
C ALA A 566 -44.70 -1.28 -11.23
N GLY A 567 -44.08 -2.43 -11.49
CA GLY A 567 -43.56 -2.80 -12.81
C GLY A 567 -42.31 -2.06 -13.27
N VAL A 568 -41.66 -1.29 -12.39
CA VAL A 568 -40.46 -0.48 -12.70
C VAL A 568 -39.14 -1.24 -12.56
N VAL A 569 -39.19 -2.45 -12.02
CA VAL A 569 -38.04 -3.35 -11.82
C VAL A 569 -38.41 -4.79 -12.17
N ILE A 570 -37.40 -5.60 -12.44
CA ILE A 570 -37.53 -7.05 -12.63
C ILE A 570 -36.77 -7.81 -11.54
N THR A 571 -37.26 -8.99 -11.20
CA THR A 571 -36.55 -9.92 -10.29
C THR A 571 -35.64 -10.84 -11.09
N GLY A 572 -34.51 -11.23 -10.52
CA GLY A 572 -33.62 -12.19 -11.17
C GLY A 572 -32.35 -12.50 -10.40
N LYS A 573 -31.45 -13.22 -11.06
CA LYS A 573 -30.09 -13.45 -10.58
C LYS A 573 -29.10 -12.99 -11.63
N ARG A 574 -28.13 -12.18 -11.22
CA ARG A 574 -27.02 -11.72 -12.06
C ARG A 574 -25.69 -11.95 -11.32
N PRO A 575 -24.65 -12.44 -12.01
CA PRO A 575 -23.34 -12.61 -11.40
C PRO A 575 -22.83 -11.31 -10.76
N HIS A 576 -22.27 -11.42 -9.55
CA HIS A 576 -21.65 -10.32 -8.80
C HIS A 576 -22.56 -9.12 -8.44
N ALA A 577 -23.88 -9.23 -8.62
CA ALA A 577 -24.80 -8.13 -8.31
C ALA A 577 -25.10 -7.97 -6.81
N GLY A 578 -25.14 -9.09 -6.06
CA GLY A 578 -25.46 -9.09 -4.64
C GLY A 578 -26.87 -8.58 -4.28
N ARG A 579 -27.81 -8.62 -5.25
CA ARG A 579 -29.21 -8.18 -5.15
C ARG A 579 -30.13 -9.01 -6.04
N GLU A 580 -31.42 -8.93 -5.77
CA GLU A 580 -32.48 -9.65 -6.52
C GLU A 580 -33.28 -8.75 -7.48
N LEU A 581 -33.21 -7.43 -7.32
CA LEU A 581 -33.89 -6.44 -8.17
C LEU A 581 -32.95 -5.81 -9.20
N PHE A 582 -33.45 -5.65 -10.42
CA PHE A 582 -32.73 -5.07 -11.55
C PHE A 582 -33.60 -4.11 -12.33
N LEU A 583 -32.97 -3.10 -12.93
CA LEU A 583 -33.67 -2.23 -13.90
C LEU A 583 -33.97 -3.03 -15.18
N PRO A 584 -35.09 -2.77 -15.88
CA PRO A 584 -35.51 -3.53 -17.06
C PRO A 584 -34.68 -3.19 -18.31
N CYS A 585 -33.38 -3.49 -18.29
CA CYS A 585 -32.46 -3.26 -19.43
C CYS A 585 -31.28 -4.25 -19.43
N VAL A 586 -30.38 -4.11 -20.40
CA VAL A 586 -29.25 -5.02 -20.60
C VAL A 586 -28.27 -4.94 -19.43
N TRP A 587 -27.84 -6.11 -18.96
CA TRP A 587 -26.79 -6.27 -17.95
C TRP A 587 -25.40 -6.30 -18.62
N ALA A 588 -24.59 -5.26 -18.40
CA ALA A 588 -23.22 -5.20 -18.86
C ALA A 588 -22.32 -6.08 -17.97
N LYS A 589 -21.49 -6.91 -18.60
CA LYS A 589 -20.48 -7.72 -17.91
C LYS A 589 -19.27 -6.87 -17.56
N ALA A 590 -18.45 -7.33 -16.61
CA ALA A 590 -17.21 -6.68 -16.26
C ALA A 590 -16.17 -7.74 -15.85
N HIS A 591 -14.89 -7.40 -16.02
CA HIS A 591 -13.78 -8.11 -15.40
C HIS A 591 -13.27 -7.30 -14.20
N LYS A 592 -12.65 -7.97 -13.23
CA LYS A 592 -11.99 -7.25 -12.13
C LYS A 592 -10.95 -6.27 -12.72
N PRO A 593 -10.84 -5.04 -12.18
CA PRO A 593 -11.46 -4.53 -10.95
C PRO A 593 -12.87 -3.91 -11.14
N GLN A 594 -13.39 -3.84 -12.37
CA GLN A 594 -14.69 -3.23 -12.66
C GLN A 594 -15.86 -4.12 -12.22
N TRP A 595 -17.04 -3.50 -12.07
CA TRP A 595 -18.25 -4.17 -11.61
C TRP A 595 -19.34 -4.20 -12.68
N PRO A 596 -20.03 -5.34 -12.85
CA PRO A 596 -21.12 -5.43 -13.80
C PRO A 596 -22.33 -4.64 -13.30
N MET A 597 -23.04 -3.99 -14.23
CA MET A 597 -24.22 -3.19 -13.93
C MET A 597 -25.14 -3.08 -15.15
N GLU A 598 -26.30 -2.46 -14.98
CA GLU A 598 -27.19 -2.12 -16.08
C GLU A 598 -26.55 -1.11 -17.06
N THR A 599 -26.70 -1.34 -18.36
CA THR A 599 -26.17 -0.46 -19.43
C THR A 599 -26.66 0.98 -19.31
N TRP A 600 -27.95 1.18 -19.08
CA TRP A 600 -28.53 2.51 -18.85
C TRP A 600 -27.86 3.24 -17.67
N LYS A 601 -27.53 2.50 -16.60
CA LYS A 601 -26.82 3.06 -15.44
C LYS A 601 -25.37 3.39 -15.79
N ALA A 602 -24.69 2.55 -16.56
CA ALA A 602 -23.34 2.84 -17.02
C ALA A 602 -23.32 4.15 -17.82
N ASP A 603 -24.30 4.36 -18.70
CA ASP A 603 -24.44 5.60 -19.48
C ASP A 603 -24.73 6.82 -18.58
N LEU A 604 -25.68 6.70 -17.62
CA LEU A 604 -25.96 7.72 -16.60
C LEU A 604 -24.70 8.15 -15.84
N LEU A 605 -23.85 7.17 -15.52
CA LEU A 605 -22.63 7.36 -14.75
C LEU A 605 -21.41 7.72 -15.62
N GLY A 606 -21.57 7.81 -16.95
CA GLY A 606 -20.48 8.11 -17.88
C GLY A 606 -19.40 7.02 -17.96
N ILE A 607 -19.74 5.76 -17.62
CA ILE A 607 -18.81 4.63 -17.63
C ILE A 607 -18.71 4.06 -19.06
N PRO A 608 -17.51 4.00 -19.66
CA PRO A 608 -17.37 3.55 -21.04
C PRO A 608 -17.63 2.04 -21.18
N LEU A 609 -18.38 1.70 -22.23
CA LEU A 609 -18.74 0.33 -22.59
C LEU A 609 -18.02 -0.14 -23.86
N HIS A 610 -17.28 -1.24 -23.78
CA HIS A 610 -16.76 -1.95 -24.95
C HIS A 610 -17.86 -2.81 -25.58
N GLY A 611 -18.10 -2.62 -26.88
CA GLY A 611 -19.12 -3.35 -27.64
C GLY A 611 -20.53 -3.24 -27.05
N ARG A 612 -20.83 -2.16 -26.30
CA ARG A 612 -22.09 -1.91 -25.56
C ARG A 612 -22.48 -3.00 -24.55
N LYS A 613 -21.55 -3.90 -24.18
CA LYS A 613 -21.87 -5.08 -23.33
C LYS A 613 -20.86 -5.33 -22.22
N HIS A 614 -19.70 -4.66 -22.24
CA HIS A 614 -18.66 -4.83 -21.24
C HIS A 614 -18.21 -3.49 -20.69
N ILE A 615 -18.18 -3.36 -19.37
CA ILE A 615 -17.60 -2.20 -18.68
C ILE A 615 -16.09 -2.21 -18.93
N TRP A 616 -15.54 -1.06 -19.34
CA TRP A 616 -14.11 -0.92 -19.70
C TRP A 616 -13.40 0.23 -18.96
N GLY A 617 -14.10 1.03 -18.19
CA GLY A 617 -13.50 2.17 -17.48
C GLY A 617 -14.07 2.39 -16.09
N ASP A 618 -13.46 3.34 -15.39
CA ASP A 618 -13.83 3.71 -14.04
C ASP A 618 -14.93 4.77 -14.00
N LEU A 619 -15.62 4.83 -12.86
CA LEU A 619 -16.67 5.79 -12.60
C LEU A 619 -16.11 7.20 -12.45
N THR A 620 -16.55 8.12 -13.31
CA THR A 620 -16.25 9.56 -13.17
C THR A 620 -17.45 10.26 -12.56
N TRP A 621 -17.39 10.56 -11.26
CA TRP A 621 -18.45 11.29 -10.59
C TRP A 621 -18.48 12.75 -11.05
N ARG A 622 -19.65 13.20 -11.53
CA ARG A 622 -19.88 14.59 -11.97
C ARG A 622 -20.88 15.32 -11.09
N LEU A 623 -21.78 14.57 -10.46
CA LEU A 623 -22.84 15.05 -9.59
C LEU A 623 -22.62 14.54 -8.17
N THR A 624 -23.03 15.33 -7.18
CA THR A 624 -23.21 14.82 -5.81
C THR A 624 -24.33 13.78 -5.81
N LEU A 625 -24.42 12.95 -4.76
CA LEU A 625 -25.44 11.91 -4.71
C LEU A 625 -26.89 12.43 -4.78
N PRO A 626 -27.27 13.51 -4.08
CA PRO A 626 -28.60 14.11 -4.23
C PRO A 626 -28.89 14.59 -5.65
N GLU A 627 -27.94 15.28 -6.27
CA GLU A 627 -28.05 15.75 -7.66
C GLU A 627 -28.17 14.57 -8.63
N LEU A 628 -27.43 13.48 -8.39
CA LEU A 628 -27.51 12.27 -9.19
C LEU A 628 -28.86 11.58 -9.05
N PHE A 629 -29.43 11.51 -7.83
CA PHE A 629 -30.78 10.97 -7.63
C PHE A 629 -31.84 11.80 -8.36
N ALA A 630 -31.76 13.13 -8.24
CA ALA A 630 -32.66 14.04 -8.95
C ALA A 630 -32.52 13.89 -10.48
N HIS A 631 -31.28 13.89 -10.99
CA HIS A 631 -31.00 13.76 -12.41
C HIS A 631 -31.50 12.42 -12.99
N ALA A 632 -31.23 11.32 -12.29
CA ALA A 632 -31.70 9.99 -12.70
C ALA A 632 -33.22 9.94 -12.78
N TRP A 633 -33.92 10.55 -11.81
CA TRP A 633 -35.37 10.63 -11.81
C TRP A 633 -35.91 11.54 -12.92
N ASP A 634 -35.30 12.69 -13.17
CA ASP A 634 -35.72 13.59 -14.25
C ASP A 634 -35.60 12.93 -15.64
N LEU A 635 -34.64 12.01 -15.84
CA LEU A 635 -34.55 11.21 -17.06
C LEU A 635 -35.72 10.22 -17.16
N VAL A 636 -36.05 9.54 -16.06
CA VAL A 636 -37.20 8.62 -16.01
C VAL A 636 -38.52 9.35 -16.29
N GLU A 637 -38.75 10.50 -15.66
CA GLU A 637 -39.96 11.31 -15.89
C GLU A 637 -40.11 11.80 -17.33
N ARG A 638 -38.99 12.06 -18.02
CA ARG A 638 -38.97 12.50 -19.42
C ARG A 638 -39.11 11.34 -20.43
N GLY A 639 -39.17 10.10 -19.95
CA GLY A 639 -39.29 8.90 -20.79
C GLY A 639 -37.95 8.32 -21.26
N ASP A 640 -36.83 8.88 -20.80
CA ASP A 640 -35.47 8.39 -21.06
C ASP A 640 -34.97 7.45 -19.95
N GLY A 641 -35.91 6.83 -19.22
CA GLY A 641 -35.61 5.89 -18.14
C GLY A 641 -35.10 4.52 -18.62
N PRO A 642 -34.78 3.61 -17.68
CA PRO A 642 -34.35 2.27 -18.03
C PRO A 642 -35.43 1.54 -18.82
N GLY A 643 -35.03 0.98 -19.97
CA GLY A 643 -35.92 0.17 -20.80
C GLY A 643 -35.12 -0.80 -21.66
N TRP A 644 -35.82 -1.79 -22.19
CA TRP A 644 -35.28 -2.63 -23.24
C TRP A 644 -35.13 -1.76 -24.49
N THR A 645 -33.91 -1.54 -24.95
CA THR A 645 -33.67 -0.94 -26.27
C THR A 645 -34.47 -1.74 -27.30
N ARG A 646 -35.32 -1.06 -28.08
CA ARG A 646 -35.83 -1.63 -29.33
C ARG A 646 -34.60 -1.81 -30.23
N ASP A 647 -34.23 -3.06 -30.51
CA ASP A 647 -33.24 -3.40 -31.53
C ASP A 647 -33.60 -2.79 -32.90
#